data_AF-A0A3S0CCW0-F1
#
_entry.id   AF-A0A3S0CCW0-F1
#
_cell.length_a   1.000
_cell.length_b   1.000
_cell.length_c   1.000
_cell.angle_alpha   90.00
_cell.angle_beta   90.00
_cell.angle_gamma   90.00
#
_symmetry.space_group_name_H-M   'P 1'
#
loop_
_entity.id
_entity.type
_entity.pdbx_description
1 polymer ?
#
loop_
_entity_poly.entity_id
_entity_poly.type
_entity_poly.pdbx_seq_one_letter_code
_entity_poly.pdbx_strand_id
1 'polypeptide(L)'
;MRRLLIASLLAAAFAAQADTTPVGHSYSPPDTFSASSGAALLSFNAPEGDASVILVELAAARDAADAVAQAWAQASPGFKRTLRLATPRPARNGWVDQQVFDYETSADEKLAVQAVARRASTGDGKAWVVVLLQGSEATLQKRSAPIGKFLSSLRPQGYARETFEGKTAHALTPERVAALRAWVEDAMKQLDIPGVGLSFIDQRQVVWAGGIGVRERGRPTPVDADTLFMAGSNTKAMSTALLAQAVDAGKLRWDQIASQAYPAFRLGDPELTQRIQVRHLVCACTGMPRQDLDWLFATGPKDPARKTFDQLAGMQPTSKFGEVFQYSNLMVSAAGYIAAAALSPKLELGAAYDQAMRERLFKPLGMTRTTFDLDAALKSNHASPHGDGWAGSGQPARIDVDRTIFPVRPAGAVWTTAREFSRWVQMELNHGRSPEGRVLISEGNWAERYRPQIATGEDRHYAMGLMIDRQSGVTVAKHGGATIGYISQMLWLPDVGAGFTLLTNADAGQALIGALERKFLEVLYDGRPEADALLRTAAANWQSNLAAWKKELTLPVPEDTQLRLAARYRHPVLGGLRVERAKGQLVFHFDHWSSEVALRRASDGRLSFVTIAPATTDFSFLLDDQTPEPALVLRDAQHEYRFVAVKPR
;
A
#
# COMPACT_ATOMS: atom_id res chain seq x y z
N MET A 1 6.82 1.86 -0.01
CA MET A 1 5.87 0.72 0.07
C MET A 1 5.39 0.32 1.49
N ARG A 2 5.66 1.08 2.59
CA ARG A 2 5.60 0.54 3.98
C ARG A 2 4.36 0.88 4.86
N ARG A 3 3.24 1.42 4.35
CA ARG A 3 2.08 1.84 5.18
C ARG A 3 0.72 1.65 4.49
N LEU A 4 -0.27 1.02 5.16
CA LEU A 4 -1.74 1.28 5.22
C LEU A 4 -2.60 0.01 5.45
N LEU A 5 -3.42 -0.03 6.52
CA LEU A 5 -4.37 -1.13 6.85
C LEU A 5 -5.64 -0.69 7.65
N ILE A 6 -6.74 -1.48 7.58
CA ILE A 6 -8.21 -1.25 7.79
C ILE A 6 -9.01 -2.65 8.19
N ALA A 7 -9.85 -2.86 9.31
CA ALA A 7 -10.45 -4.13 9.99
C ALA A 7 -12.00 -4.49 10.15
N SER A 8 -12.52 -5.70 10.50
CA SER A 8 -13.98 -5.81 10.94
C SER A 8 -14.72 -7.17 10.77
N LEU A 9 -16.02 -7.23 11.18
CA LEU A 9 -17.22 -7.98 10.67
C LEU A 9 -18.46 -7.63 11.53
N LEU A 10 -19.67 -7.62 10.94
CA LEU A 10 -20.94 -7.28 11.62
C LEU A 10 -21.70 -8.55 12.04
N ALA A 11 -21.67 -8.87 13.34
CA ALA A 11 -22.74 -9.55 14.08
C ALA A 11 -22.44 -9.47 15.59
N ALA A 12 -23.43 -9.06 16.38
CA ALA A 12 -23.29 -8.62 17.78
C ALA A 12 -22.40 -7.37 17.98
N ALA A 13 -22.88 -6.46 18.82
CA ALA A 13 -22.08 -5.33 19.31
C ALA A 13 -21.08 -5.79 20.37
N PHE A 14 -20.09 -6.60 19.97
CA PHE A 14 -18.80 -6.56 20.61
C PHE A 14 -18.10 -5.27 20.19
N ALA A 15 -18.58 -4.15 20.74
CA ALA A 15 -17.66 -3.09 21.07
C ALA A 15 -16.60 -3.75 21.97
N ALA A 16 -15.42 -4.02 21.43
CA ALA A 16 -14.25 -4.27 22.26
C ALA A 16 -14.15 -3.04 23.15
N GLN A 17 -14.50 -3.20 24.42
CA GLN A 17 -14.70 -2.08 25.32
C GLN A 17 -13.40 -1.27 25.32
N ALA A 18 -13.48 -0.01 24.90
CA ALA A 18 -12.29 0.80 24.72
C ALA A 18 -11.63 0.94 26.09
N ASP A 19 -10.41 0.41 26.21
CA ASP A 19 -9.62 0.56 27.42
C ASP A 19 -9.35 2.05 27.66
N THR A 20 -9.28 2.43 28.93
CA THR A 20 -8.90 3.77 29.35
C THR A 20 -7.51 3.76 29.95
N THR A 21 -6.66 4.69 29.54
CA THR A 21 -5.40 4.96 30.24
C THR A 21 -5.66 5.48 31.66
N PRO A 22 -4.64 5.53 32.54
CA PRO A 22 -4.76 6.17 33.86
C PRO A 22 -5.32 7.60 33.84
N VAL A 23 -5.03 8.41 32.80
CA VAL A 23 -5.58 9.78 32.63
C VAL A 23 -6.90 9.79 31.80
N GLY A 24 -7.49 8.62 31.54
CA GLY A 24 -8.83 8.49 30.94
C GLY A 24 -8.88 8.69 29.42
N HIS A 25 -7.74 8.58 28.72
CA HIS A 25 -7.69 8.55 27.26
C HIS A 25 -8.16 7.17 26.77
N SER A 26 -9.03 7.13 25.76
CA SER A 26 -9.55 5.85 25.25
C SER A 26 -8.64 5.28 24.17
N TYR A 27 -8.45 3.96 24.16
CA TYR A 27 -7.71 3.24 23.14
C TYR A 27 -8.27 1.82 22.94
N SER A 28 -7.71 1.07 22.01
CA SER A 28 -7.92 -0.38 21.90
C SER A 28 -6.54 -1.03 21.86
N PRO A 29 -6.22 -1.99 22.75
CA PRO A 29 -4.89 -2.60 22.79
C PRO A 29 -4.56 -3.24 21.42
N PRO A 30 -3.27 -3.28 21.03
CA PRO A 30 -2.86 -3.93 19.80
C PRO A 30 -3.11 -5.45 19.93
N ASP A 31 -3.99 -5.97 19.07
CA ASP A 31 -4.45 -7.36 19.10
C ASP A 31 -3.28 -8.36 19.23
N THR A 32 -3.43 -9.35 20.13
CA THR A 32 -2.46 -10.41 20.49
C THR A 32 -1.20 -9.99 21.27
N PHE A 33 -0.96 -8.71 21.53
CA PHE A 33 0.17 -8.29 22.38
C PHE A 33 -0.13 -8.59 23.86
N SER A 34 0.91 -8.91 24.64
CA SER A 34 0.81 -8.96 26.10
C SER A 34 0.94 -7.56 26.69
N ALA A 35 0.07 -7.20 27.62
CA ALA A 35 0.06 -5.89 28.27
C ALA A 35 0.68 -5.93 29.66
N SER A 36 1.42 -4.90 30.04
CA SER A 36 1.82 -4.61 31.42
C SER A 36 1.67 -3.13 31.74
N SER A 37 1.31 -2.81 32.98
CA SER A 37 1.05 -1.45 33.46
C SER A 37 1.99 -1.06 34.59
N GLY A 38 2.58 0.13 34.46
CA GLY A 38 3.27 0.85 35.52
C GLY A 38 2.54 2.16 35.87
N ALA A 39 3.07 2.94 36.81
CA ALA A 39 2.39 4.09 37.41
C ALA A 39 2.01 5.24 36.43
N ALA A 40 2.62 5.30 35.24
CA ALA A 40 2.29 6.26 34.17
C ALA A 40 2.59 5.71 32.75
N LEU A 41 2.70 4.38 32.63
CA LEU A 41 3.24 3.72 31.44
C LEU A 41 2.48 2.43 31.15
N LEU A 42 2.01 2.28 29.91
CA LEU A 42 1.40 1.05 29.41
C LEU A 42 2.33 0.45 28.35
N SER A 43 2.82 -0.77 28.59
CA SER A 43 3.70 -1.49 27.67
C SER A 43 2.95 -2.65 27.04
N PHE A 44 2.96 -2.71 25.71
CA PHE A 44 2.42 -3.81 24.92
C PHE A 44 3.58 -4.50 24.21
N ASN A 45 3.78 -5.79 24.48
CA ASN A 45 4.90 -6.56 23.94
C ASN A 45 4.37 -7.57 22.90
N ALA A 46 5.03 -7.63 21.75
CA ALA A 46 4.67 -8.52 20.68
C ALA A 46 4.97 -9.99 21.07
N PRO A 47 4.13 -10.97 20.66
CA PRO A 47 4.37 -12.40 20.87
C PRO A 47 5.75 -12.94 20.45
N GLU A 48 6.45 -12.28 19.53
CA GLU A 48 7.82 -12.62 19.11
C GLU A 48 8.89 -12.26 20.16
N GLY A 49 8.57 -11.42 21.14
CA GLY A 49 9.49 -10.96 22.18
C GLY A 49 10.51 -9.90 21.74
N ASP A 50 10.49 -9.47 20.47
CA ASP A 50 11.47 -8.56 19.87
C ASP A 50 10.91 -7.18 19.49
N ALA A 51 9.66 -6.88 19.84
CA ALA A 51 9.03 -5.59 19.59
C ALA A 51 8.06 -5.17 20.70
N SER A 52 8.03 -3.87 20.99
CA SER A 52 7.14 -3.25 21.96
C SER A 52 6.51 -1.96 21.44
N VAL A 53 5.32 -1.67 21.96
CA VAL A 53 4.62 -0.39 21.85
C VAL A 53 4.38 0.12 23.25
N ILE A 54 4.92 1.28 23.59
CA ILE A 54 4.85 1.85 24.95
C ILE A 54 4.12 3.18 24.88
N LEU A 55 3.03 3.31 25.62
CA LEU A 55 2.31 4.57 25.81
C LEU A 55 2.75 5.22 27.12
N VAL A 56 3.19 6.48 27.04
CA VAL A 56 3.56 7.31 28.17
C VAL A 56 2.66 8.54 28.20
N GLU A 57 2.08 8.83 29.36
CA GLU A 57 1.24 10.00 29.60
C GLU A 57 2.04 11.07 30.38
N LEU A 58 2.07 12.29 29.86
CA LEU A 58 2.81 13.41 30.43
C LEU A 58 1.86 14.56 30.74
N ALA A 59 1.80 14.98 32.01
CA ALA A 59 0.93 16.08 32.43
C ALA A 59 1.28 17.42 31.75
N ALA A 60 2.57 17.65 31.46
CA ALA A 60 3.05 18.79 30.68
C ALA A 60 4.40 18.49 30.00
N ALA A 61 4.59 19.05 28.81
CA ALA A 61 5.89 19.17 28.16
C ALA A 61 5.92 20.45 27.31
N ARG A 62 7.11 21.02 27.09
CA ARG A 62 7.27 22.31 26.38
C ARG A 62 6.82 22.23 24.92
N ASP A 63 7.16 21.13 24.26
CA ASP A 63 6.84 20.82 22.87
C ASP A 63 6.91 19.29 22.64
N ALA A 64 6.72 18.86 21.39
CA ALA A 64 6.73 17.44 21.03
C ALA A 64 8.09 16.74 21.26
N ALA A 65 9.21 17.45 21.09
CA ALA A 65 10.55 16.89 21.27
C ALA A 65 10.88 16.76 22.76
N ASP A 66 10.50 17.76 23.56
CA ASP A 66 10.55 17.72 25.03
C ASP A 66 9.71 16.55 25.58
N ALA A 67 8.49 16.36 25.06
CA ALA A 67 7.63 15.23 25.41
C ALA A 67 8.29 13.88 25.10
N VAL A 68 8.88 13.73 23.91
CA VAL A 68 9.54 12.48 23.50
C VAL A 68 10.81 12.21 24.33
N ALA A 69 11.60 13.23 24.65
CA ALA A 69 12.76 13.08 25.52
C ALA A 69 12.36 12.62 26.93
N GLN A 70 11.31 13.20 27.51
CA GLN A 70 10.75 12.77 28.79
C GLN A 70 10.21 11.33 28.73
N ALA A 71 9.51 10.96 27.66
CA ALA A 71 8.94 9.63 27.48
C ALA A 71 10.03 8.54 27.38
N TRP A 72 11.10 8.79 26.61
CA TRP A 72 12.25 7.88 26.57
C TRP A 72 12.95 7.78 27.92
N ALA A 73 13.11 8.88 28.65
CA ALA A 73 13.73 8.86 29.98
C ALA A 73 12.94 8.01 31.00
N GLN A 74 11.61 7.96 30.88
CA GLN A 74 10.75 7.10 31.71
C GLN A 74 10.75 5.63 31.24
N ALA A 75 10.63 5.39 29.94
CA ALA A 75 10.45 4.03 29.39
C ALA A 75 11.76 3.25 29.19
N SER A 76 12.87 3.95 28.93
CA SER A 76 14.18 3.35 28.69
C SER A 76 15.30 4.28 29.21
N PRO A 77 15.56 4.29 30.53
CA PRO A 77 16.63 5.08 31.13
C PRO A 77 17.99 4.73 30.47
N GLY A 78 18.56 5.71 29.76
CA GLY A 78 19.80 5.51 28.98
C GLY A 78 19.63 5.40 27.46
N PHE A 79 18.42 5.61 26.92
CA PHE A 79 18.22 5.76 25.47
C PHE A 79 19.11 6.86 24.87
N LYS A 80 19.90 6.52 23.85
CA LYS A 80 20.93 7.40 23.24
C LYS A 80 21.00 7.31 21.70
N ARG A 81 19.88 7.09 21.00
CA ARG A 81 19.87 7.09 19.52
C ARG A 81 19.80 8.50 18.94
N THR A 82 20.51 8.72 17.84
CA THR A 82 20.41 9.93 17.02
C THR A 82 19.01 10.04 16.40
N LEU A 83 18.41 11.24 16.47
CA LEU A 83 17.20 11.55 15.72
C LEU A 83 17.55 11.71 14.23
N ARG A 84 16.97 10.88 13.37
CA ARG A 84 17.13 10.99 11.92
C ARG A 84 16.24 12.09 11.35
N LEU A 85 14.96 12.09 11.72
CA LEU A 85 13.98 13.05 11.23
C LEU A 85 12.81 13.20 12.21
N ALA A 86 12.30 14.42 12.36
CA ALA A 86 10.98 14.68 12.94
C ALA A 86 10.04 15.20 11.84
N THR A 87 8.83 14.64 11.73
CA THR A 87 7.82 15.06 10.76
C THR A 87 6.49 15.41 11.44
N PRO A 88 5.85 16.54 11.11
CA PRO A 88 4.52 16.86 11.62
C PRO A 88 3.45 15.90 11.11
N ARG A 89 2.38 15.75 11.87
CA ARG A 89 1.17 15.04 11.49
C ARG A 89 -0.02 16.00 11.64
N PRO A 90 -0.97 15.98 10.70
CA PRO A 90 -2.12 16.89 10.73
C PRO A 90 -2.99 16.60 11.95
N ALA A 91 -3.56 17.65 12.57
CA ALA A 91 -4.49 17.53 13.68
C ALA A 91 -5.67 16.62 13.30
N ARG A 92 -5.97 15.61 14.14
CA ARG A 92 -7.00 14.58 13.86
C ARG A 92 -7.36 13.83 15.14
N ASN A 93 -8.60 13.31 15.22
CA ASN A 93 -9.06 12.47 16.35
C ASN A 93 -8.86 13.11 17.74
N GLY A 94 -8.99 14.43 17.85
CA GLY A 94 -8.81 15.18 19.10
C GLY A 94 -7.36 15.55 19.43
N TRP A 95 -6.39 15.23 18.58
CA TRP A 95 -4.99 15.63 18.79
C TRP A 95 -4.68 16.89 17.97
N VAL A 96 -4.23 17.97 18.63
CA VAL A 96 -4.03 19.30 18.01
C VAL A 96 -2.60 19.55 17.53
N ASP A 97 -1.62 18.93 18.18
CA ASP A 97 -0.22 18.90 17.77
C ASP A 97 0.20 17.43 17.76
N GLN A 98 0.83 17.00 16.68
CA GLN A 98 1.25 15.62 16.49
C GLN A 98 2.53 15.58 15.66
N GLN A 99 3.50 14.79 16.10
CA GLN A 99 4.78 14.64 15.40
C GLN A 99 5.28 13.20 15.48
N VAL A 100 5.92 12.72 14.42
CA VAL A 100 6.63 11.43 14.37
C VAL A 100 8.12 11.68 14.37
N PHE A 101 8.84 11.02 15.25
CA PHE A 101 10.29 11.06 15.39
C PHE A 101 10.83 9.71 14.95
N ASP A 102 11.58 9.69 13.87
CA ASP A 102 12.29 8.54 13.32
C ASP A 102 13.75 8.58 13.80
N TYR A 103 14.25 7.50 14.41
CA TYR A 103 15.63 7.41 14.91
C TYR A 103 16.53 6.65 13.94
N GLU A 104 17.83 6.92 14.02
CA GLU A 104 18.84 6.15 13.28
C GLU A 104 18.91 4.69 13.80
N THR A 105 18.82 3.75 12.86
CA THR A 105 19.13 2.34 13.06
C THR A 105 20.06 1.86 11.96
N SER A 106 20.95 0.96 12.29
CA SER A 106 21.87 0.32 11.35
C SER A 106 21.14 -0.76 10.55
N ALA A 107 21.54 -0.97 9.30
CA ALA A 107 20.95 -2.01 8.46
C ALA A 107 21.10 -3.44 9.02
N ASP A 108 22.06 -3.69 9.91
CA ASP A 108 22.29 -5.02 10.52
C ASP A 108 21.59 -5.21 11.86
N GLU A 109 21.22 -4.12 12.54
CA GLU A 109 20.31 -4.20 13.68
C GLU A 109 18.95 -4.78 13.26
N LYS A 110 18.53 -4.52 12.01
CA LYS A 110 17.19 -4.87 11.49
C LYS A 110 16.08 -4.36 12.40
N LEU A 111 16.31 -3.21 13.06
CA LEU A 111 15.39 -2.54 13.97
C LEU A 111 14.74 -1.32 13.31
N ALA A 112 13.51 -1.02 13.72
CA ALA A 112 12.94 0.30 13.60
C ALA A 112 12.64 0.86 15.01
N VAL A 113 12.95 2.14 15.20
CA VAL A 113 12.74 2.87 16.45
C VAL A 113 12.07 4.20 16.13
N GLN A 114 10.89 4.43 16.70
CA GLN A 114 10.06 5.61 16.45
C GLN A 114 9.41 6.11 17.75
N ALA A 115 9.09 7.41 17.79
CA ALA A 115 8.17 7.97 18.77
C ALA A 115 7.08 8.79 18.06
N VAL A 116 5.85 8.74 18.59
CA VAL A 116 4.70 9.53 18.10
C VAL A 116 4.18 10.36 19.25
N ALA A 117 4.50 11.66 19.25
CA ALA A 117 3.99 12.62 20.23
C ALA A 117 2.62 13.15 19.79
N ARG A 118 1.69 13.32 20.73
CA ARG A 118 0.38 13.93 20.50
C ARG A 118 -0.04 14.79 21.68
N ARG A 119 -0.46 16.04 21.43
CA ARG A 119 -1.01 16.95 22.45
C ARG A 119 -2.53 16.98 22.37
N ALA A 120 -3.20 16.82 23.51
CA ALA A 120 -4.65 16.73 23.59
C ALA A 120 -5.35 18.04 23.21
N SER A 121 -6.53 17.96 22.57
CA SER A 121 -7.44 19.10 22.37
C SER A 121 -8.27 19.45 23.61
N THR A 122 -8.30 18.56 24.60
CA THR A 122 -9.11 18.65 25.81
C THR A 122 -8.23 18.88 27.05
N GLY A 123 -8.84 19.30 28.17
CA GLY A 123 -8.11 19.70 29.36
C GLY A 123 -7.47 21.09 29.23
N ASP A 124 -6.34 21.32 29.91
CA ASP A 124 -5.61 22.60 29.87
C ASP A 124 -4.71 22.77 28.64
N GLY A 125 -4.71 21.79 27.74
CA GLY A 125 -3.94 21.79 26.49
C GLY A 125 -2.43 21.56 26.66
N LYS A 126 -1.93 21.28 27.87
CA LYS A 126 -0.50 21.00 28.14
C LYS A 126 -0.14 19.52 28.11
N ALA A 127 -1.11 18.64 28.34
CA ALA A 127 -0.90 17.20 28.41
C ALA A 127 -0.51 16.59 27.05
N TRP A 128 0.49 15.70 27.09
CA TRP A 128 0.98 14.94 25.95
C TRP A 128 0.83 13.43 26.17
N VAL A 129 0.49 12.73 25.10
CA VAL A 129 0.66 11.28 25.00
C VAL A 129 1.78 11.00 24.01
N VAL A 130 2.75 10.19 24.43
CA VAL A 130 3.82 9.71 23.55
C VAL A 130 3.68 8.21 23.40
N VAL A 131 3.61 7.75 22.15
CA VAL A 131 3.73 6.32 21.83
C VAL A 131 5.13 6.05 21.30
N LEU A 132 5.90 5.26 22.03
CA LEU A 132 7.21 4.75 21.62
C LEU A 132 7.01 3.40 20.93
N LEU A 133 7.69 3.19 19.81
CA LEU A 133 7.71 1.92 19.09
C LEU A 133 9.17 1.51 18.89
N GLN A 134 9.51 0.30 19.34
CA GLN A 134 10.85 -0.26 19.16
C GLN A 134 10.75 -1.75 18.90
N GLY A 135 11.41 -2.23 17.85
CA GLY A 135 11.53 -3.66 17.60
C GLY A 135 12.09 -4.00 16.24
N SER A 136 12.12 -5.30 15.90
CA SER A 136 12.56 -5.72 14.58
C SER A 136 11.63 -5.19 13.48
N GLU A 137 12.20 -4.87 12.32
CA GLU A 137 11.42 -4.45 11.16
C GLU A 137 10.44 -5.55 10.72
N ALA A 138 10.81 -6.82 10.89
CA ALA A 138 9.99 -7.98 10.59
C ALA A 138 8.71 -8.00 11.45
N THR A 139 8.86 -7.94 12.78
CA THR A 139 7.72 -7.96 13.71
C THR A 139 6.87 -6.70 13.58
N LEU A 140 7.48 -5.52 13.43
CA LEU A 140 6.74 -4.26 13.26
C LEU A 140 5.99 -4.20 11.91
N GLN A 141 6.53 -4.77 10.82
CA GLN A 141 5.78 -4.90 9.57
C GLN A 141 4.66 -5.93 9.72
N LYS A 142 4.95 -7.11 10.28
CA LYS A 142 3.97 -8.19 10.49
C LYS A 142 2.78 -7.74 11.33
N ARG A 143 3.03 -6.98 12.40
CA ARG A 143 2.02 -6.47 13.34
C ARG A 143 1.58 -5.03 13.04
N SER A 144 1.87 -4.51 11.86
CA SER A 144 1.49 -3.14 11.46
C SER A 144 -0.02 -2.88 11.51
N ALA A 145 -0.85 -3.90 11.33
CA ALA A 145 -2.31 -3.80 11.46
C ALA A 145 -2.78 -3.65 12.93
N PRO A 146 -2.45 -4.56 13.87
CA PRO A 146 -2.69 -4.36 15.31
C PRO A 146 -2.13 -3.04 15.86
N ILE A 147 -0.90 -2.68 15.49
CA ILE A 147 -0.27 -1.41 15.90
C ILE A 147 -1.03 -0.21 15.31
N GLY A 148 -1.42 -0.29 14.04
CA GLY A 148 -2.21 0.73 13.36
C GLY A 148 -3.61 0.90 13.94
N LYS A 149 -4.26 -0.18 14.40
CA LYS A 149 -5.52 -0.17 15.16
C LYS A 149 -5.35 0.67 16.42
N PHE A 150 -4.43 0.28 17.31
CA PHE A 150 -4.10 0.99 18.55
C PHE A 150 -3.82 2.49 18.32
N LEU A 151 -2.94 2.83 17.37
CA LEU A 151 -2.63 4.22 17.05
C LEU A 151 -3.84 5.01 16.50
N SER A 152 -4.84 4.36 15.91
CA SER A 152 -6.03 4.99 15.33
C SER A 152 -7.24 5.08 16.28
N SER A 153 -7.32 4.19 17.27
CA SER A 153 -8.33 4.22 18.32
C SER A 153 -7.95 5.13 19.49
N LEU A 154 -6.65 5.37 19.73
CA LEU A 154 -6.16 6.31 20.75
C LEU A 154 -6.72 7.74 20.58
N ARG A 155 -7.53 8.19 21.54
CA ARG A 155 -8.20 9.51 21.62
C ARG A 155 -8.02 10.15 23.00
N PRO A 156 -7.97 11.49 23.10
CA PRO A 156 -7.90 12.14 24.40
C PRO A 156 -9.25 12.03 25.14
N GLN A 157 -9.19 12.21 26.45
CA GLN A 157 -10.36 12.10 27.34
C GLN A 157 -11.46 13.07 26.90
N GLY A 158 -12.70 12.59 26.86
CA GLY A 158 -13.88 13.38 26.47
C GLY A 158 -14.03 13.69 24.98
N TYR A 159 -13.12 13.24 24.11
CA TYR A 159 -13.25 13.46 22.66
C TYR A 159 -14.16 12.43 21.99
N ALA A 160 -15.27 12.91 21.41
CA ALA A 160 -16.10 12.14 20.48
C ALA A 160 -15.54 12.24 19.04
N ARG A 161 -15.36 11.09 18.38
CA ARG A 161 -15.04 11.06 16.94
C ARG A 161 -16.23 11.62 16.14
N GLU A 162 -15.93 12.34 15.07
CA GLU A 162 -16.91 12.70 14.05
C GLU A 162 -17.53 11.44 13.42
N THR A 163 -18.85 11.44 13.27
CA THR A 163 -19.61 10.40 12.58
C THR A 163 -20.58 11.04 11.59
N PHE A 164 -20.86 10.32 10.50
CA PHE A 164 -21.87 10.62 9.50
C PHE A 164 -23.04 9.61 9.57
N GLU A 165 -23.05 8.73 10.56
CA GLU A 165 -24.18 7.85 10.86
C GLU A 165 -25.47 8.68 11.05
N GLY A 166 -26.56 8.24 10.40
CA GLY A 166 -27.84 8.96 10.41
C GLY A 166 -27.87 10.27 9.62
N LYS A 167 -26.75 10.76 9.05
CA LYS A 167 -26.75 11.94 8.18
C LYS A 167 -27.18 11.58 6.75
N THR A 168 -28.00 12.43 6.15
CA THR A 168 -28.28 12.40 4.71
C THR A 168 -27.06 12.89 3.93
N ALA A 169 -26.65 12.15 2.89
CA ALA A 169 -25.61 12.62 1.98
C ALA A 169 -26.16 13.69 1.01
N HIS A 170 -25.39 14.72 0.77
CA HIS A 170 -25.65 15.73 -0.25
C HIS A 170 -25.44 15.19 -1.66
N ALA A 171 -26.34 15.54 -2.59
CA ALA A 171 -26.14 15.26 -4.00
C ALA A 171 -24.91 16.01 -4.56
N LEU A 172 -24.14 15.36 -5.42
CA LEU A 172 -22.99 15.91 -6.15
C LEU A 172 -23.46 16.78 -7.32
N THR A 173 -24.00 17.95 -7.00
CA THR A 173 -24.37 18.96 -8.00
C THR A 173 -23.17 19.40 -8.85
N PRO A 174 -23.37 19.99 -10.03
CA PRO A 174 -22.28 20.49 -10.88
C PRO A 174 -21.28 21.40 -10.14
N GLU A 175 -21.76 22.19 -9.18
CA GLU A 175 -20.95 23.09 -8.34
C GLU A 175 -20.07 22.30 -7.37
N ARG A 176 -20.60 21.26 -6.70
CA ARG A 176 -19.83 20.37 -5.81
C ARG A 176 -18.79 19.56 -6.60
N VAL A 177 -19.16 19.07 -7.78
CA VAL A 177 -18.22 18.40 -8.70
C VAL A 177 -17.12 19.36 -9.16
N ALA A 178 -17.46 20.62 -9.50
CA ALA A 178 -16.47 21.63 -9.87
C ALA A 178 -15.53 21.97 -8.69
N ALA A 179 -16.05 22.10 -7.47
CA ALA A 179 -15.27 22.32 -6.26
C ALA A 179 -14.31 21.16 -5.96
N LEU A 180 -14.76 19.91 -6.07
CA LEU A 180 -13.91 18.71 -5.92
C LEU A 180 -12.79 18.68 -6.98
N ARG A 181 -13.10 19.01 -8.24
CA ARG A 181 -12.11 19.10 -9.33
C ARG A 181 -11.07 20.19 -9.08
N ALA A 182 -11.51 21.40 -8.70
CA ALA A 182 -10.61 22.51 -8.40
C ALA A 182 -9.69 22.18 -7.22
N TRP A 183 -10.21 21.50 -6.20
CA TRP A 183 -9.40 21.01 -5.07
C TRP A 183 -8.38 19.95 -5.51
N VAL A 184 -8.73 19.02 -6.40
CA VAL A 184 -7.76 18.06 -6.96
C VAL A 184 -6.70 18.78 -7.79
N GLU A 185 -7.05 19.78 -8.58
CA GLU A 185 -6.08 20.57 -9.36
C GLU A 185 -5.09 21.34 -8.46
N ASP A 186 -5.56 21.91 -7.36
CA ASP A 186 -4.69 22.52 -6.33
C ASP A 186 -3.79 21.48 -5.65
N ALA A 187 -4.35 20.33 -5.29
CA ALA A 187 -3.59 19.22 -4.72
C ALA A 187 -2.50 18.69 -5.67
N MET A 188 -2.77 18.64 -6.98
CA MET A 188 -1.76 18.29 -7.99
C MET A 188 -0.60 19.29 -8.01
N LYS A 189 -0.87 20.60 -7.83
CA LYS A 189 0.18 21.64 -7.76
C LYS A 189 1.01 21.51 -6.49
N GLN A 190 0.37 21.26 -5.34
CA GLN A 190 1.08 21.06 -4.06
C GLN A 190 1.93 19.77 -4.04
N LEU A 191 1.52 18.73 -4.76
CA LEU A 191 2.16 17.41 -4.79
C LEU A 191 3.01 17.16 -6.05
N ASP A 192 3.13 18.14 -6.96
CA ASP A 192 3.88 18.04 -8.22
C ASP A 192 3.45 16.85 -9.13
N ILE A 193 2.14 16.57 -9.16
CA ILE A 193 1.52 15.49 -9.95
C ILE A 193 1.23 16.01 -11.38
N PRO A 194 1.82 15.44 -12.45
CA PRO A 194 1.62 15.95 -13.81
C PRO A 194 0.20 15.77 -14.36
N GLY A 195 -0.44 14.63 -14.10
CA GLY A 195 -1.70 14.26 -14.72
C GLY A 195 -2.56 13.32 -13.85
N VAL A 196 -3.87 13.56 -13.90
CA VAL A 196 -4.88 12.80 -13.15
C VAL A 196 -6.08 12.49 -14.03
N GLY A 197 -6.44 11.22 -14.15
CA GLY A 197 -7.77 10.77 -14.58
C GLY A 197 -8.69 10.63 -13.37
N LEU A 198 -9.92 11.14 -13.45
CA LEU A 198 -10.84 11.20 -12.31
C LEU A 198 -12.30 11.03 -12.77
N SER A 199 -13.11 10.36 -11.95
CA SER A 199 -14.57 10.29 -12.12
C SER A 199 -15.29 10.46 -10.80
N PHE A 200 -16.50 10.99 -10.83
CA PHE A 200 -17.42 11.05 -9.70
C PHE A 200 -18.73 10.33 -10.04
N ILE A 201 -19.22 9.55 -9.07
CA ILE A 201 -20.47 8.81 -9.12
C ILE A 201 -21.38 9.34 -8.00
N ASP A 202 -22.64 9.59 -8.31
CA ASP A 202 -23.70 9.91 -7.34
C ASP A 202 -25.00 9.22 -7.77
N GLN A 203 -25.82 8.81 -6.81
CA GLN A 203 -27.07 8.06 -7.06
C GLN A 203 -26.88 6.88 -8.05
N ARG A 204 -25.73 6.20 -7.97
CA ARG A 204 -25.29 5.08 -8.83
C ARG A 204 -25.03 5.46 -10.30
N GLN A 205 -25.00 6.75 -10.63
CA GLN A 205 -24.74 7.29 -11.97
C GLN A 205 -23.45 8.11 -12.03
N VAL A 206 -22.75 8.06 -13.16
CA VAL A 206 -21.54 8.89 -13.39
C VAL A 206 -21.98 10.33 -13.62
N VAL A 207 -21.76 11.20 -12.64
CA VAL A 207 -22.06 12.64 -12.76
C VAL A 207 -20.93 13.40 -13.47
N TRP A 208 -19.70 12.88 -13.44
CA TRP A 208 -18.58 13.43 -14.20
C TRP A 208 -17.47 12.39 -14.40
N ALA A 209 -16.79 12.43 -15.55
CA ALA A 209 -15.54 11.73 -15.80
C ALA A 209 -14.66 12.57 -16.73
N GLY A 210 -13.36 12.65 -16.43
CA GLY A 210 -12.44 13.53 -17.15
C GLY A 210 -11.00 13.36 -16.73
N GLY A 211 -10.17 14.31 -17.18
CA GLY A 211 -8.77 14.42 -16.81
C GLY A 211 -8.38 15.84 -16.41
N ILE A 212 -7.28 15.96 -15.69
CA ILE A 212 -6.65 17.20 -15.26
C ILE A 212 -5.14 17.05 -15.52
N GLY A 213 -4.47 18.11 -15.98
CA GLY A 213 -3.03 18.09 -16.26
C GLY A 213 -2.66 17.36 -17.55
N VAL A 214 -1.42 16.85 -17.62
CA VAL A 214 -0.78 16.31 -18.83
C VAL A 214 -0.36 14.85 -18.69
N ARG A 215 -0.35 14.14 -19.82
CA ARG A 215 0.02 12.72 -19.89
C ARG A 215 1.50 12.46 -19.61
N GLU A 216 2.37 13.42 -19.95
CA GLU A 216 3.83 13.37 -19.79
C GLU A 216 4.35 14.78 -19.49
N ARG A 217 5.17 14.95 -18.45
CA ARG A 217 5.75 16.24 -18.09
C ARG A 217 6.60 16.78 -19.25
N GLY A 218 6.42 18.06 -19.58
CA GLY A 218 7.10 18.70 -20.71
C GLY A 218 6.43 18.46 -22.07
N ARG A 219 5.35 17.67 -22.15
CA ARG A 219 4.49 17.60 -23.35
C ARG A 219 3.13 18.23 -23.08
N PRO A 220 2.53 18.95 -24.05
CA PRO A 220 1.28 19.67 -23.84
C PRO A 220 0.02 18.81 -23.93
N THR A 221 0.12 17.50 -24.23
CA THR A 221 -1.09 16.69 -24.45
C THR A 221 -1.81 16.43 -23.12
N PRO A 222 -3.09 16.86 -22.99
CA PRO A 222 -3.81 16.76 -21.73
C PRO A 222 -4.20 15.32 -21.41
N VAL A 223 -4.46 15.05 -20.13
CA VAL A 223 -5.23 13.89 -19.70
C VAL A 223 -6.71 14.15 -20.00
N ASP A 224 -7.39 13.14 -20.53
CA ASP A 224 -8.84 13.12 -20.74
C ASP A 224 -9.50 11.92 -20.02
N ALA A 225 -10.83 11.81 -20.11
CA ALA A 225 -11.61 10.72 -19.50
C ALA A 225 -11.22 9.31 -19.98
N ASP A 226 -10.55 9.22 -21.14
CA ASP A 226 -10.22 8.00 -21.86
C ASP A 226 -8.70 7.73 -21.87
N THR A 227 -7.91 8.51 -21.13
CA THR A 227 -6.47 8.30 -21.01
C THR A 227 -6.23 7.07 -20.14
N LEU A 228 -5.42 6.13 -20.65
CA LEU A 228 -5.05 4.92 -19.93
C LEU A 228 -3.98 5.17 -18.86
N PHE A 229 -4.19 4.63 -17.67
CA PHE A 229 -3.23 4.54 -16.57
C PHE A 229 -3.19 3.11 -16.06
N MET A 230 -2.09 2.71 -15.41
CA MET A 230 -2.10 1.50 -14.60
C MET A 230 -2.89 1.74 -13.31
N ALA A 231 -3.90 0.91 -13.05
CA ALA A 231 -4.69 0.98 -11.81
C ALA A 231 -4.13 0.06 -10.70
N GLY A 232 -2.96 -0.54 -10.93
CA GLY A 232 -2.24 -1.33 -9.94
C GLY A 232 -3.12 -2.37 -9.23
N SER A 233 -2.96 -2.44 -7.91
CA SER A 233 -3.67 -3.39 -7.05
C SER A 233 -5.21 -3.30 -7.04
N ASN A 234 -5.84 -2.33 -7.69
CA ASN A 234 -7.29 -2.35 -7.94
C ASN A 234 -7.71 -3.57 -8.79
N THR A 235 -6.78 -4.13 -9.57
CA THR A 235 -6.95 -5.42 -10.27
C THR A 235 -7.44 -6.54 -9.34
N LYS A 236 -7.08 -6.53 -8.05
CA LYS A 236 -7.45 -7.59 -7.08
C LYS A 236 -8.95 -7.74 -6.89
N ALA A 237 -9.70 -6.64 -6.82
CA ALA A 237 -11.15 -6.70 -6.71
C ALA A 237 -11.78 -7.30 -7.98
N MET A 238 -11.19 -7.02 -9.15
CA MET A 238 -11.59 -7.57 -10.44
C MET A 238 -11.27 -9.06 -10.56
N SER A 239 -10.10 -9.50 -10.11
CA SER A 239 -9.75 -10.93 -9.99
C SER A 239 -10.67 -11.67 -9.01
N THR A 240 -11.10 -11.02 -7.93
CA THR A 240 -12.08 -11.59 -6.99
C THR A 240 -13.49 -11.66 -7.61
N ALA A 241 -13.87 -10.70 -8.45
CA ALA A 241 -15.11 -10.82 -9.23
C ALA A 241 -15.04 -12.00 -10.23
N LEU A 242 -13.87 -12.26 -10.84
CA LEU A 242 -13.70 -13.43 -11.70
C LEU A 242 -13.82 -14.75 -10.91
N LEU A 243 -13.31 -14.80 -9.68
CA LEU A 243 -13.55 -15.92 -8.75
C LEU A 243 -15.04 -16.09 -8.45
N ALA A 244 -15.75 -15.00 -8.14
CA ALA A 244 -17.19 -15.04 -7.89
C ALA A 244 -17.98 -15.55 -9.12
N GLN A 245 -17.58 -15.15 -10.33
CA GLN A 245 -18.13 -15.69 -11.58
C GLN A 245 -17.84 -17.19 -11.78
N ALA A 246 -16.69 -17.68 -11.32
CA ALA A 246 -16.38 -19.11 -11.35
C ALA A 246 -17.20 -19.90 -10.32
N VAL A 247 -17.56 -19.29 -9.18
CA VAL A 247 -18.49 -19.87 -8.20
C VAL A 247 -19.93 -19.84 -8.71
N ASP A 248 -20.40 -18.73 -9.29
CA ASP A 248 -21.71 -18.63 -9.95
C ASP A 248 -21.88 -19.67 -11.07
N ALA A 249 -20.80 -19.96 -11.81
CA ALA A 249 -20.79 -20.98 -12.87
C ALA A 249 -20.65 -22.42 -12.35
N GLY A 250 -20.63 -22.64 -11.03
CA GLY A 250 -20.45 -23.96 -10.41
C GLY A 250 -19.09 -24.61 -10.71
N LYS A 251 -18.08 -23.83 -11.10
CA LYS A 251 -16.73 -24.31 -11.44
C LYS A 251 -15.78 -24.31 -10.25
N LEU A 252 -16.06 -23.46 -9.25
CA LEU A 252 -15.38 -23.42 -7.96
C LEU A 252 -16.42 -23.33 -6.84
N ARG A 253 -15.98 -23.53 -5.59
CA ARG A 253 -16.71 -23.09 -4.40
C ARG A 253 -15.79 -22.30 -3.49
N TRP A 254 -16.31 -21.34 -2.73
CA TRP A 254 -15.51 -20.55 -1.79
C TRP A 254 -14.83 -21.39 -0.70
N ASP A 255 -15.42 -22.52 -0.34
CA ASP A 255 -14.95 -23.47 0.67
C ASP A 255 -14.07 -24.62 0.12
N GLN A 256 -13.95 -24.72 -1.21
CA GLN A 256 -13.12 -25.72 -1.87
C GLN A 256 -11.65 -25.47 -1.56
N ILE A 257 -10.89 -26.53 -1.26
CA ILE A 257 -9.44 -26.42 -1.05
C ILE A 257 -8.76 -26.01 -2.36
N ALA A 258 -7.88 -25.00 -2.31
CA ALA A 258 -7.25 -24.42 -3.49
C ALA A 258 -6.39 -25.43 -4.27
N SER A 259 -5.70 -26.34 -3.57
CA SER A 259 -4.95 -27.44 -4.20
C SER A 259 -5.84 -28.54 -4.81
N GLN A 260 -7.11 -28.66 -4.39
CA GLN A 260 -8.11 -29.49 -5.08
C GLN A 260 -8.69 -28.79 -6.32
N ALA A 261 -8.82 -27.46 -6.28
CA ALA A 261 -9.23 -26.65 -7.43
C ALA A 261 -8.14 -26.58 -8.52
N TYR A 262 -6.87 -26.56 -8.10
CA TYR A 262 -5.72 -26.49 -8.99
C TYR A 262 -4.51 -27.23 -8.39
N PRO A 263 -4.23 -28.49 -8.80
CA PRO A 263 -3.20 -29.34 -8.17
C PRO A 263 -1.76 -28.81 -8.15
N ALA A 264 -1.42 -27.81 -8.98
CA ALA A 264 -0.10 -27.18 -8.94
C ALA A 264 0.00 -26.04 -7.90
N PHE A 265 -1.10 -25.63 -7.26
CA PHE A 265 -1.07 -24.72 -6.11
C PHE A 265 -0.44 -25.40 -4.90
N ARG A 266 0.68 -24.84 -4.45
CA ARG A 266 1.40 -25.24 -3.24
C ARG A 266 2.08 -24.02 -2.61
N LEU A 267 2.24 -24.05 -1.29
CA LEU A 267 3.03 -23.11 -0.50
C LEU A 267 4.28 -23.83 0.01
N GLY A 268 5.22 -23.10 0.60
CA GLY A 268 6.34 -23.67 1.34
C GLY A 268 5.92 -24.44 2.61
N ASP A 269 4.68 -24.23 3.08
CA ASP A 269 4.02 -24.97 4.15
C ASP A 269 3.00 -25.98 3.57
N PRO A 270 3.27 -27.31 3.65
CA PRO A 270 2.36 -28.34 3.16
C PRO A 270 1.05 -28.45 3.96
N GLU A 271 1.05 -28.20 5.27
CA GLU A 271 -0.17 -28.29 6.08
C GLU A 271 -1.10 -27.12 5.80
N LEU A 272 -0.55 -25.91 5.62
CA LEU A 272 -1.30 -24.74 5.19
C LEU A 272 -1.84 -24.96 3.78
N THR A 273 -1.03 -25.50 2.85
CA THR A 273 -1.45 -25.83 1.48
C THR A 273 -2.71 -26.71 1.40
N GLN A 274 -2.86 -27.65 2.33
CA GLN A 274 -4.03 -28.53 2.40
C GLN A 274 -5.27 -27.87 3.04
N ARG A 275 -5.12 -26.71 3.70
CA ARG A 275 -6.17 -25.98 4.41
C ARG A 275 -6.59 -24.66 3.74
N ILE A 276 -5.81 -24.12 2.80
CA ILE A 276 -6.19 -22.95 2.02
C ILE A 276 -7.43 -23.27 1.17
N GLN A 277 -8.54 -22.59 1.45
CA GLN A 277 -9.74 -22.59 0.62
C GLN A 277 -9.61 -21.53 -0.47
N VAL A 278 -10.43 -21.59 -1.53
CA VAL A 278 -10.48 -20.58 -2.60
C VAL A 278 -10.65 -19.17 -2.04
N ARG A 279 -11.52 -18.96 -1.03
CA ARG A 279 -11.69 -17.66 -0.36
C ARG A 279 -10.40 -17.16 0.34
N HIS A 280 -9.57 -18.07 0.83
CA HIS A 280 -8.36 -17.72 1.59
C HIS A 280 -7.24 -17.14 0.70
N LEU A 281 -7.32 -17.34 -0.62
CA LEU A 281 -6.38 -16.75 -1.58
C LEU A 281 -6.49 -15.22 -1.69
N VAL A 282 -7.63 -14.64 -1.27
CA VAL A 282 -7.97 -13.22 -1.44
C VAL A 282 -8.27 -12.47 -0.14
N CYS A 283 -8.23 -13.17 1.00
CA CYS A 283 -8.56 -12.62 2.32
C CYS A 283 -7.42 -11.86 3.02
N ALA A 284 -6.16 -12.04 2.59
CA ALA A 284 -4.96 -11.58 3.31
C ALA A 284 -4.88 -12.04 4.79
N CYS A 285 -5.47 -13.21 5.08
CA CYS A 285 -5.71 -13.78 6.40
C CYS A 285 -4.93 -15.09 6.67
N THR A 286 -4.06 -15.50 5.74
CA THR A 286 -3.41 -16.83 5.77
C THR A 286 -2.07 -16.85 6.53
N GLY A 287 -1.56 -15.68 6.92
CA GLY A 287 -0.19 -15.52 7.42
C GLY A 287 0.89 -15.45 6.34
N MET A 288 0.54 -15.57 5.05
CA MET A 288 1.48 -15.45 3.94
C MET A 288 1.90 -13.98 3.73
N PRO A 289 3.19 -13.62 3.89
CA PRO A 289 3.65 -12.24 3.83
C PRO A 289 3.68 -11.69 2.39
N ARG A 290 4.06 -10.41 2.31
CA ARG A 290 4.42 -9.75 1.06
C ARG A 290 5.85 -10.14 0.66
N GLN A 291 6.03 -10.73 -0.50
CA GLN A 291 7.33 -11.09 -1.06
C GLN A 291 7.36 -10.69 -2.54
N ASP A 292 7.53 -9.39 -2.79
CA ASP A 292 7.39 -8.81 -4.14
C ASP A 292 8.70 -8.75 -4.93
N LEU A 293 9.85 -8.80 -4.26
CA LEU A 293 11.15 -8.64 -4.92
C LEU A 293 11.42 -9.79 -5.90
N ASP A 294 10.98 -11.00 -5.57
CA ASP A 294 11.03 -12.19 -6.43
C ASP A 294 10.46 -11.94 -7.84
N TRP A 295 9.29 -11.31 -7.97
CA TRP A 295 8.73 -11.02 -9.30
C TRP A 295 9.26 -9.71 -9.89
N LEU A 296 9.54 -8.69 -9.06
CA LEU A 296 10.05 -7.38 -9.49
C LEU A 296 11.47 -7.45 -10.11
N PHE A 297 12.31 -8.39 -9.68
CA PHE A 297 13.65 -8.56 -10.21
C PHE A 297 13.77 -9.74 -11.20
N ALA A 298 13.03 -10.84 -10.99
CA ALA A 298 13.26 -12.11 -11.69
C ALA A 298 12.22 -12.49 -12.76
N THR A 299 11.28 -11.60 -13.08
CA THR A 299 10.25 -11.89 -14.07
C THR A 299 9.98 -10.71 -14.99
N GLY A 300 9.65 -10.99 -16.25
CA GLY A 300 9.35 -9.99 -17.26
C GLY A 300 8.20 -10.39 -18.20
N PRO A 301 7.98 -9.65 -19.30
CA PRO A 301 6.82 -9.84 -20.19
C PRO A 301 6.87 -11.12 -21.03
N LYS A 302 8.00 -11.85 -21.01
CA LYS A 302 8.17 -13.16 -21.67
C LYS A 302 8.02 -14.33 -20.69
N ASP A 303 7.90 -14.07 -19.40
CA ASP A 303 7.75 -15.12 -18.40
C ASP A 303 6.30 -15.63 -18.35
N PRO A 304 6.11 -16.94 -18.14
CA PRO A 304 4.79 -17.56 -18.11
C PRO A 304 4.09 -17.33 -16.77
N ALA A 305 2.76 -17.26 -16.79
CA ALA A 305 1.92 -17.06 -15.60
C ALA A 305 2.19 -18.09 -14.47
N ARG A 306 2.65 -19.30 -14.82
CA ARG A 306 3.04 -20.34 -13.84
C ARG A 306 4.10 -19.87 -12.81
N LYS A 307 4.89 -18.84 -13.12
CA LYS A 307 5.87 -18.22 -12.19
C LYS A 307 5.24 -17.82 -10.86
N THR A 308 3.96 -17.41 -10.86
CA THR A 308 3.20 -17.15 -9.63
C THR A 308 3.18 -18.36 -8.69
N PHE A 309 2.95 -19.56 -9.24
CA PHE A 309 2.89 -20.81 -8.46
C PHE A 309 4.29 -21.33 -8.12
N ASP A 310 5.27 -21.15 -9.02
CA ASP A 310 6.67 -21.50 -8.75
C ASP A 310 7.25 -20.67 -7.59
N GLN A 311 6.89 -19.39 -7.47
CA GLN A 311 7.28 -18.53 -6.35
C GLN A 311 6.53 -18.89 -5.06
N LEU A 312 5.20 -19.03 -5.11
CA LEU A 312 4.40 -19.44 -3.94
C LEU A 312 4.91 -20.72 -3.28
N ALA A 313 5.38 -21.69 -4.08
CA ALA A 313 5.93 -22.96 -3.61
C ALA A 313 7.14 -22.82 -2.67
N GLY A 314 7.87 -21.69 -2.71
CA GLY A 314 8.97 -21.39 -1.82
C GLY A 314 8.62 -20.47 -0.65
N MET A 315 7.44 -19.83 -0.67
CA MET A 315 7.04 -18.86 0.36
C MET A 315 6.59 -19.55 1.65
N GLN A 316 7.00 -19.02 2.80
CA GLN A 316 6.56 -19.47 4.13
C GLN A 316 5.60 -18.45 4.77
N PRO A 317 4.63 -18.88 5.61
CA PRO A 317 3.85 -17.96 6.44
C PRO A 317 4.71 -17.39 7.58
N THR A 318 4.47 -16.13 7.97
CA THR A 318 5.19 -15.46 9.08
C THR A 318 4.32 -15.23 10.33
N SER A 319 3.02 -15.52 10.24
CA SER A 319 2.07 -15.61 11.35
C SER A 319 1.19 -16.84 11.21
N LYS A 320 0.40 -17.17 12.25
CA LYS A 320 -0.64 -18.20 12.15
C LYS A 320 -1.78 -17.72 11.24
N PHE A 321 -2.56 -18.68 10.74
CA PHE A 321 -3.79 -18.42 10.01
C PHE A 321 -4.77 -17.62 10.89
N GLY A 322 -5.33 -16.54 10.34
CA GLY A 322 -6.29 -15.66 11.01
C GLY A 322 -5.72 -14.74 12.10
N GLU A 323 -4.41 -14.84 12.43
CA GLU A 323 -3.81 -14.12 13.55
C GLU A 323 -3.66 -12.61 13.29
N VAL A 324 -3.05 -12.27 12.17
CA VAL A 324 -2.86 -10.90 11.71
C VAL A 324 -3.05 -10.85 10.20
N PHE A 325 -3.41 -9.68 9.69
CA PHE A 325 -3.38 -9.46 8.26
C PHE A 325 -1.95 -9.57 7.72
N GLN A 326 -1.80 -10.26 6.58
CA GLN A 326 -0.60 -10.24 5.75
C GLN A 326 -0.99 -10.12 4.27
N TYR A 327 -0.51 -9.08 3.59
CA TYR A 327 -0.81 -8.82 2.19
C TYR A 327 0.10 -9.61 1.27
N SER A 328 -0.46 -10.54 0.49
CA SER A 328 0.32 -11.28 -0.52
C SER A 328 -0.25 -11.06 -1.92
N ASN A 329 0.57 -10.45 -2.80
CA ASN A 329 0.22 -10.30 -4.21
C ASN A 329 0.13 -11.66 -4.90
N LEU A 330 1.06 -12.56 -4.60
CA LEU A 330 1.14 -13.87 -5.23
C LEU A 330 -0.07 -14.76 -4.89
N MET A 331 -0.60 -14.70 -3.67
CA MET A 331 -1.85 -15.39 -3.30
C MET A 331 -3.03 -14.93 -4.17
N VAL A 332 -3.17 -13.62 -4.38
CA VAL A 332 -4.26 -13.06 -5.22
C VAL A 332 -4.02 -13.31 -6.70
N SER A 333 -2.75 -13.32 -7.15
CA SER A 333 -2.36 -13.72 -8.50
C SER A 333 -2.81 -15.16 -8.78
N ALA A 334 -2.50 -16.10 -7.87
CA ALA A 334 -2.95 -17.48 -7.95
C ALA A 334 -4.48 -17.58 -7.95
N ALA A 335 -5.17 -16.78 -7.14
CA ALA A 335 -6.63 -16.73 -7.11
C ALA A 335 -7.25 -16.42 -8.49
N GLY A 336 -6.74 -15.38 -9.17
CA GLY A 336 -7.19 -15.01 -10.51
C GLY A 336 -6.89 -16.08 -11.56
N TYR A 337 -5.71 -16.69 -11.52
CA TYR A 337 -5.35 -17.78 -12.43
C TYR A 337 -6.13 -19.08 -12.18
N ILE A 338 -6.44 -19.41 -10.92
CA ILE A 338 -7.29 -20.56 -10.58
C ILE A 338 -8.72 -20.35 -11.09
N ALA A 339 -9.28 -19.14 -10.94
CA ALA A 339 -10.58 -18.79 -11.54
C ALA A 339 -10.57 -18.97 -13.05
N ALA A 340 -9.55 -18.45 -13.72
CA ALA A 340 -9.39 -18.55 -15.17
C ALA A 340 -9.21 -20.00 -15.65
N ALA A 341 -8.40 -20.79 -14.96
CA ALA A 341 -8.19 -22.21 -15.26
C ALA A 341 -9.49 -23.02 -15.10
N ALA A 342 -10.27 -22.77 -14.04
CA ALA A 342 -11.56 -23.43 -13.83
C ALA A 342 -12.61 -23.04 -14.89
N LEU A 343 -12.53 -21.81 -15.41
CA LEU A 343 -13.42 -21.28 -16.46
C LEU A 343 -12.97 -21.64 -17.89
N SER A 344 -11.69 -21.96 -18.11
CA SER A 344 -11.09 -22.21 -19.44
C SER A 344 -9.86 -23.14 -19.38
N PRO A 345 -10.04 -24.41 -18.97
CA PRO A 345 -8.94 -25.33 -18.60
C PRO A 345 -8.05 -25.79 -19.76
N LYS A 346 -8.37 -25.41 -21.01
CA LYS A 346 -7.58 -25.75 -22.22
C LYS A 346 -6.62 -24.63 -22.65
N LEU A 347 -6.71 -23.45 -22.04
CA LEU A 347 -5.84 -22.31 -22.35
C LEU A 347 -4.64 -22.28 -21.41
N GLU A 348 -3.53 -21.69 -21.87
CA GLU A 348 -2.43 -21.30 -20.99
C GLU A 348 -2.96 -20.31 -19.93
N LEU A 349 -2.50 -20.42 -18.67
CA LEU A 349 -3.06 -19.69 -17.52
C LEU A 349 -3.20 -18.18 -17.75
N GLY A 350 -2.18 -17.55 -18.32
CA GLY A 350 -2.16 -16.14 -18.65
C GLY A 350 -3.21 -15.79 -19.70
N ALA A 351 -3.18 -16.49 -20.85
CA ALA A 351 -4.17 -16.30 -21.91
C ALA A 351 -5.61 -16.58 -21.44
N ALA A 352 -5.80 -17.58 -20.57
CA ALA A 352 -7.07 -17.90 -19.93
C ALA A 352 -7.58 -16.73 -19.09
N TYR A 353 -6.72 -16.11 -18.28
CA TYR A 353 -7.08 -14.97 -17.43
C TYR A 353 -7.42 -13.74 -18.28
N ASP A 354 -6.58 -13.38 -19.25
CA ASP A 354 -6.80 -12.21 -20.10
C ASP A 354 -8.10 -12.33 -20.91
N GLN A 355 -8.39 -13.54 -21.41
CA GLN A 355 -9.66 -13.84 -22.06
C GLN A 355 -10.84 -13.78 -21.08
N ALA A 356 -10.75 -14.42 -19.92
CA ALA A 356 -11.85 -14.50 -18.98
C ALA A 356 -12.23 -13.10 -18.44
N MET A 357 -11.23 -12.28 -18.10
CA MET A 357 -11.44 -10.88 -17.70
C MET A 357 -12.08 -10.06 -18.83
N ARG A 358 -11.56 -10.15 -20.06
CA ARG A 358 -12.07 -9.42 -21.22
C ARG A 358 -13.52 -9.79 -21.56
N GLU A 359 -13.84 -11.09 -21.64
CA GLU A 359 -15.15 -11.55 -22.10
C GLU A 359 -16.22 -11.55 -21.01
N ARG A 360 -15.84 -11.70 -19.73
CA ARG A 360 -16.81 -11.86 -18.61
C ARG A 360 -16.96 -10.63 -17.72
N LEU A 361 -15.97 -9.73 -17.67
CA LEU A 361 -16.03 -8.48 -16.91
C LEU A 361 -15.95 -7.26 -17.82
N PHE A 362 -14.86 -7.10 -18.59
CA PHE A 362 -14.62 -5.84 -19.29
C PHE A 362 -15.63 -5.56 -20.41
N LYS A 363 -15.82 -6.48 -21.37
CA LYS A 363 -16.83 -6.30 -22.44
C LYS A 363 -18.26 -6.15 -21.90
N PRO A 364 -18.77 -6.97 -20.95
CA PRO A 364 -20.09 -6.77 -20.37
C PRO A 364 -20.26 -5.46 -19.61
N LEU A 365 -19.18 -4.87 -19.07
CA LEU A 365 -19.19 -3.52 -18.51
C LEU A 365 -18.90 -2.42 -19.53
N GLY A 366 -18.72 -2.70 -20.82
CA GLY A 366 -18.33 -1.69 -21.82
C GLY A 366 -16.94 -1.10 -21.59
N MET A 367 -16.08 -1.77 -20.82
CA MET A 367 -14.69 -1.38 -20.53
C MET A 367 -13.77 -1.83 -21.68
N THR A 368 -14.00 -1.30 -22.87
CA THR A 368 -13.36 -1.73 -24.14
C THR A 368 -11.87 -1.43 -24.27
N ARG A 369 -11.36 -0.43 -23.56
CA ARG A 369 -9.94 -0.01 -23.56
C ARG A 369 -9.16 -0.61 -22.40
N THR A 370 -9.85 -1.12 -21.38
CA THR A 370 -9.26 -1.76 -20.21
C THR A 370 -8.58 -3.07 -20.61
N THR A 371 -7.30 -3.22 -20.26
CA THR A 371 -6.44 -4.29 -20.79
C THR A 371 -5.31 -4.68 -19.83
N PHE A 372 -4.74 -5.86 -20.05
CA PHE A 372 -3.45 -6.31 -19.48
C PHE A 372 -2.31 -6.24 -20.51
N ASP A 373 -2.61 -5.96 -21.77
CA ASP A 373 -1.62 -5.76 -22.83
C ASP A 373 -1.01 -4.35 -22.71
N LEU A 374 0.13 -4.28 -22.01
CA LEU A 374 0.92 -3.07 -21.84
C LEU A 374 1.43 -2.52 -23.18
N ASP A 375 1.78 -3.36 -24.15
CA ASP A 375 2.28 -2.90 -25.46
C ASP A 375 1.16 -2.30 -26.33
N ALA A 376 -0.08 -2.78 -26.19
CA ALA A 376 -1.26 -2.14 -26.76
C ALA A 376 -1.61 -0.82 -26.05
N ALA A 377 -1.52 -0.79 -24.71
CA ALA A 377 -1.78 0.42 -23.93
C ALA A 377 -0.83 1.57 -24.33
N LEU A 378 0.48 1.31 -24.37
CA LEU A 378 1.52 2.31 -24.74
C LEU A 378 1.44 2.79 -26.19
N LYS A 379 0.79 2.05 -27.09
CA LYS A 379 0.53 2.48 -28.48
C LYS A 379 -0.74 3.33 -28.63
N SER A 380 -1.44 3.61 -27.53
CA SER A 380 -2.72 4.34 -27.52
C SER A 380 -2.66 5.59 -26.62
N ASN A 381 -3.81 6.24 -26.42
CA ASN A 381 -3.93 7.35 -25.47
C ASN A 381 -3.70 6.85 -24.03
N HIS A 382 -2.48 7.08 -23.51
CA HIS A 382 -2.03 6.69 -22.18
C HIS A 382 -1.25 7.84 -21.51
N ALA A 383 -1.18 7.80 -20.18
CA ALA A 383 -0.27 8.64 -19.41
C ALA A 383 1.05 7.89 -19.16
N SER A 384 2.19 8.58 -19.28
CA SER A 384 3.52 8.06 -18.97
C SER A 384 3.82 8.19 -17.47
N PRO A 385 4.58 7.27 -16.85
CA PRO A 385 4.80 7.28 -15.41
C PRO A 385 5.76 8.40 -14.99
N HIS A 386 5.59 8.90 -13.76
CA HIS A 386 6.54 9.82 -13.14
C HIS A 386 6.77 9.43 -11.68
N GLY A 387 7.92 9.79 -11.13
CA GLY A 387 8.21 9.52 -9.74
C GLY A 387 9.22 10.47 -9.13
N ASP A 388 9.49 10.23 -7.85
CA ASP A 388 10.61 10.86 -7.19
C ASP A 388 11.92 10.29 -7.72
N GLY A 389 12.93 11.14 -7.85
CA GLY A 389 14.30 10.76 -8.20
C GLY A 389 15.30 11.80 -7.68
N TRP A 390 16.59 11.62 -8.01
CA TRP A 390 17.64 12.57 -7.59
C TRP A 390 17.36 14.03 -7.98
N ALA A 391 16.74 14.27 -9.13
CA ALA A 391 16.41 15.61 -9.60
C ALA A 391 15.28 16.29 -8.79
N GLY A 392 14.33 15.52 -8.22
CA GLY A 392 13.12 16.07 -7.59
C GLY A 392 11.94 15.10 -7.64
N SER A 393 10.77 15.60 -7.28
CA SER A 393 9.47 14.94 -7.48
C SER A 393 9.04 14.95 -8.94
N GLY A 394 8.05 14.11 -9.27
CA GLY A 394 7.29 14.21 -10.53
C GLY A 394 8.11 14.05 -11.82
N GLN A 395 9.30 13.46 -11.75
CA GLN A 395 10.23 13.30 -12.87
C GLN A 395 9.79 12.13 -13.77
N PRO A 396 9.92 12.21 -15.11
CA PRO A 396 9.58 11.12 -16.01
C PRO A 396 10.30 9.81 -15.62
N ALA A 397 9.52 8.76 -15.41
CA ALA A 397 10.00 7.44 -15.03
C ALA A 397 10.02 6.47 -16.21
N ARG A 398 10.71 5.34 -16.02
CA ARG A 398 10.81 4.29 -17.03
C ARG A 398 9.68 3.27 -16.83
N ILE A 399 9.02 2.88 -17.92
CA ILE A 399 7.95 1.87 -17.93
C ILE A 399 8.46 0.43 -17.98
N ASP A 400 9.78 0.21 -18.05
CA ASP A 400 10.37 -1.13 -18.16
C ASP A 400 10.16 -1.97 -16.88
N VAL A 401 10.27 -1.33 -15.71
CA VAL A 401 10.02 -1.99 -14.41
C VAL A 401 8.59 -2.49 -14.31
N ASP A 402 7.59 -1.75 -14.81
CA ASP A 402 6.18 -2.17 -14.82
C ASP A 402 5.90 -3.35 -15.76
N ARG A 403 6.85 -3.76 -16.62
CA ARG A 403 6.72 -5.02 -17.39
C ARG A 403 6.96 -6.26 -16.53
N THR A 404 7.57 -6.12 -15.35
CA THR A 404 7.86 -7.22 -14.42
C THR A 404 6.59 -7.80 -13.80
N ILE A 405 5.53 -7.00 -13.68
CA ILE A 405 4.26 -7.43 -13.08
C ILE A 405 3.44 -8.38 -13.98
N PHE A 406 3.84 -8.58 -15.25
CA PHE A 406 3.05 -9.31 -16.24
C PHE A 406 2.72 -10.77 -15.84
N PRO A 407 3.64 -11.59 -15.29
CA PRO A 407 3.32 -12.95 -14.86
C PRO A 407 2.52 -13.02 -13.56
N VAL A 408 2.43 -11.91 -12.82
CA VAL A 408 1.62 -11.76 -11.59
C VAL A 408 0.39 -10.85 -11.82
N ARG A 409 -0.01 -10.66 -13.08
CA ARG A 409 -1.01 -9.67 -13.48
C ARG A 409 -2.34 -9.65 -12.74
N PRO A 410 -2.94 -10.77 -12.28
CA PRO A 410 -4.19 -10.71 -11.53
C PRO A 410 -4.06 -9.99 -10.17
N ALA A 411 -2.84 -9.76 -9.70
CA ALA A 411 -2.58 -8.93 -8.53
C ALA A 411 -2.50 -7.44 -8.83
N GLY A 412 -2.21 -6.99 -10.06
CA GLY A 412 -1.95 -5.56 -10.27
C GLY A 412 -1.71 -4.98 -11.67
N ALA A 413 -1.83 -5.70 -12.78
CA ALA A 413 -1.37 -5.17 -14.08
C ALA A 413 -2.43 -4.44 -14.93
N VAL A 414 -3.64 -4.19 -14.42
CA VAL A 414 -4.72 -3.64 -15.26
C VAL A 414 -4.44 -2.20 -15.66
N TRP A 415 -4.52 -1.91 -16.95
CA TRP A 415 -4.63 -0.57 -17.51
C TRP A 415 -6.10 -0.24 -17.71
N THR A 416 -6.54 0.96 -17.31
CA THR A 416 -7.93 1.42 -17.45
C THR A 416 -8.00 2.94 -17.58
N THR A 417 -9.18 3.48 -17.87
CA THR A 417 -9.45 4.92 -18.00
C THR A 417 -10.39 5.40 -16.90
N ALA A 418 -10.47 6.70 -16.64
CA ALA A 418 -11.43 7.25 -15.66
C ALA A 418 -12.88 6.89 -16.01
N ARG A 419 -13.24 6.94 -17.30
CA ARG A 419 -14.56 6.54 -17.79
C ARG A 419 -14.85 5.07 -17.55
N GLU A 420 -13.94 4.18 -17.90
CA GLU A 420 -14.18 2.74 -17.79
C GLU A 420 -14.11 2.25 -16.35
N PHE A 421 -13.20 2.80 -15.54
CA PHE A 421 -13.09 2.46 -14.12
C PHE A 421 -14.32 2.91 -13.32
N SER A 422 -14.96 4.02 -13.71
CA SER A 422 -16.25 4.44 -13.11
C SER A 422 -17.36 3.39 -13.29
N ARG A 423 -17.38 2.68 -14.44
CA ARG A 423 -18.39 1.65 -14.75
C ARG A 423 -18.18 0.36 -13.96
N TRP A 424 -16.93 0.07 -13.57
CA TRP A 424 -16.64 -0.94 -12.54
C TRP A 424 -17.24 -0.54 -11.18
N VAL A 425 -17.07 0.72 -10.72
CA VAL A 425 -17.66 1.19 -9.46
C VAL A 425 -19.19 1.20 -9.50
N GLN A 426 -19.81 1.53 -10.64
CA GLN A 426 -21.26 1.37 -10.81
C GLN A 426 -21.72 -0.08 -10.64
N MET A 427 -20.93 -1.07 -11.10
CA MET A 427 -21.27 -2.49 -10.92
C MET A 427 -21.17 -2.95 -9.46
N GLU A 428 -20.17 -2.46 -8.75
CA GLU A 428 -20.03 -2.68 -7.31
C GLU A 428 -21.17 -2.06 -6.52
N LEU A 429 -21.55 -0.83 -6.84
CA LEU A 429 -22.74 -0.17 -6.29
C LEU A 429 -24.02 -0.94 -6.60
N ASN A 430 -24.17 -1.45 -7.82
CA ASN A 430 -25.36 -2.17 -8.29
C ASN A 430 -25.32 -3.69 -8.00
N HIS A 431 -24.64 -4.09 -6.92
CA HIS A 431 -24.64 -5.45 -6.36
C HIS A 431 -24.33 -6.56 -7.38
N GLY A 432 -23.34 -6.33 -8.26
CA GLY A 432 -22.94 -7.30 -9.28
C GLY A 432 -23.59 -7.13 -10.65
N ARG A 433 -24.39 -6.07 -10.87
CA ARG A 433 -25.05 -5.76 -12.16
C ARG A 433 -24.37 -4.62 -12.91
N SER A 434 -24.28 -4.68 -14.23
CA SER A 434 -23.82 -3.54 -15.04
C SER A 434 -24.80 -2.35 -14.91
N PRO A 435 -24.39 -1.13 -15.31
CA PRO A 435 -25.32 0.02 -15.40
C PRO A 435 -26.57 -0.26 -16.25
N GLU A 436 -26.46 -1.15 -17.23
CA GLU A 436 -27.53 -1.62 -18.12
C GLU A 436 -28.33 -2.80 -17.54
N GLY A 437 -28.14 -3.15 -16.26
CA GLY A 437 -28.91 -4.15 -15.52
C GLY A 437 -28.48 -5.61 -15.71
N ARG A 438 -27.52 -5.89 -16.60
CA ARG A 438 -26.98 -7.24 -16.85
C ARG A 438 -26.32 -7.77 -15.58
N VAL A 439 -26.69 -8.97 -15.13
CA VAL A 439 -25.99 -9.65 -14.03
C VAL A 439 -24.61 -10.10 -14.51
N LEU A 440 -23.55 -9.66 -13.82
CA LEU A 440 -22.19 -10.15 -14.00
C LEU A 440 -21.78 -11.09 -12.86
N ILE A 441 -22.24 -10.82 -11.64
CA ILE A 441 -22.04 -11.63 -10.44
C ILE A 441 -23.40 -11.75 -9.75
N SER A 442 -23.76 -12.90 -9.20
CA SER A 442 -24.97 -13.00 -8.37
C SER A 442 -24.84 -12.13 -7.11
N GLU A 443 -25.95 -11.59 -6.62
CA GLU A 443 -25.96 -10.74 -5.43
C GLU A 443 -25.40 -11.47 -4.19
N GLY A 444 -25.62 -12.79 -4.08
CA GLY A 444 -25.03 -13.62 -3.04
C GLY A 444 -23.50 -13.69 -3.12
N ASN A 445 -22.94 -14.00 -4.29
CA ASN A 445 -21.48 -14.07 -4.46
C ASN A 445 -20.82 -12.68 -4.55
N TRP A 446 -21.57 -11.62 -4.87
CA TRP A 446 -21.15 -10.24 -4.62
C TRP A 446 -21.03 -9.98 -3.12
N ALA A 447 -22.05 -10.31 -2.32
CA ALA A 447 -22.05 -10.10 -0.88
C ALA A 447 -20.96 -10.90 -0.14
N GLU A 448 -20.64 -12.13 -0.57
CA GLU A 448 -19.48 -12.89 -0.05
C GLU A 448 -18.17 -12.09 -0.19
N ARG A 449 -17.97 -11.34 -1.29
CA ARG A 449 -16.75 -10.55 -1.49
C ARG A 449 -16.62 -9.40 -0.50
N TYR A 450 -17.75 -8.86 -0.06
CA TYR A 450 -17.82 -7.80 0.94
C TYR A 450 -17.71 -8.34 2.35
N ARG A 451 -17.89 -9.65 2.59
CA ARG A 451 -17.74 -10.20 3.94
C ARG A 451 -16.31 -10.00 4.44
N PRO A 452 -16.11 -9.20 5.50
CA PRO A 452 -14.84 -9.14 6.21
C PRO A 452 -14.19 -10.49 6.47
N GLN A 453 -12.87 -10.53 6.38
CA GLN A 453 -12.07 -11.73 6.63
C GLN A 453 -11.05 -11.53 7.75
N ILE A 454 -10.47 -10.33 7.89
CA ILE A 454 -9.42 -10.07 8.87
C ILE A 454 -9.45 -8.62 9.38
N ALA A 455 -9.11 -8.46 10.67
CA ALA A 455 -8.97 -7.16 11.32
C ALA A 455 -7.61 -6.54 10.99
N THR A 456 -7.61 -5.30 10.50
CA THR A 456 -6.41 -4.59 10.05
C THR A 456 -6.39 -3.09 10.51
N GLY A 457 -7.24 -2.74 11.48
CA GLY A 457 -7.54 -1.40 12.00
C GLY A 457 -8.66 -1.40 13.08
N GLU A 458 -9.31 -0.28 13.32
CA GLU A 458 -10.57 -0.15 14.08
C GLU A 458 -11.70 0.15 13.06
N ASP A 459 -12.80 -0.60 13.02
CA ASP A 459 -14.03 -0.41 12.20
C ASP A 459 -13.86 -0.17 10.68
N ARG A 460 -13.26 -1.12 9.95
CA ARG A 460 -12.51 -0.90 8.69
C ARG A 460 -12.21 -2.05 7.64
N HIS A 461 -12.89 -3.18 7.51
CA HIS A 461 -12.35 -4.49 7.08
C HIS A 461 -11.59 -4.71 5.74
N TYR A 462 -10.53 -5.56 5.76
CA TYR A 462 -10.13 -6.29 4.54
C TYR A 462 -11.04 -7.51 4.34
N ALA A 463 -11.74 -7.51 3.22
CA ALA A 463 -12.64 -8.55 2.77
C ALA A 463 -11.96 -9.37 1.65
N MET A 464 -12.68 -9.82 0.63
CA MET A 464 -12.07 -10.52 -0.51
C MET A 464 -11.60 -9.50 -1.56
N GLY A 465 -10.35 -9.02 -1.43
CA GLY A 465 -9.80 -8.04 -2.36
C GLY A 465 -10.40 -6.62 -2.26
N LEU A 466 -11.06 -6.29 -1.15
CA LEU A 466 -11.68 -4.98 -0.87
C LEU A 466 -11.31 -4.52 0.55
N MET A 467 -11.22 -3.21 0.74
CA MET A 467 -11.09 -2.54 2.05
C MET A 467 -12.41 -1.83 2.35
N ILE A 468 -12.99 -1.99 3.54
CA ILE A 468 -14.35 -1.54 3.85
C ILE A 468 -14.36 -0.72 5.15
N ASP A 469 -14.16 0.59 5.02
CA ASP A 469 -14.15 1.55 6.12
C ASP A 469 -15.54 1.77 6.74
N ARG A 470 -15.61 1.89 8.06
CA ARG A 470 -16.79 2.32 8.84
C ARG A 470 -16.43 3.30 9.97
N GLN A 471 -15.19 3.83 10.04
CA GLN A 471 -14.77 4.72 11.14
C GLN A 471 -15.59 6.00 11.26
N SER A 472 -16.18 6.44 10.14
CA SER A 472 -17.02 7.63 10.04
C SER A 472 -18.52 7.31 10.14
N GLY A 473 -18.91 6.12 10.64
CA GLY A 473 -20.31 5.72 10.82
C GLY A 473 -21.05 5.27 9.55
N VAL A 474 -20.49 5.57 8.37
CA VAL A 474 -21.00 5.16 7.05
C VAL A 474 -20.06 4.14 6.40
N THR A 475 -20.59 3.24 5.56
CA THR A 475 -19.78 2.23 4.87
C THR A 475 -19.04 2.87 3.69
N VAL A 476 -17.71 2.74 3.65
CA VAL A 476 -16.86 3.16 2.55
C VAL A 476 -16.08 1.96 2.02
N ALA A 477 -16.52 1.38 0.92
CA ALA A 477 -15.81 0.32 0.22
C ALA A 477 -14.78 0.93 -0.75
N LYS A 478 -13.55 0.43 -0.72
CA LYS A 478 -12.44 0.97 -1.53
C LYS A 478 -11.36 -0.07 -1.81
N HIS A 479 -10.50 0.22 -2.77
CA HIS A 479 -9.17 -0.35 -2.85
C HIS A 479 -8.20 0.69 -3.44
N GLY A 480 -6.93 0.62 -3.06
CA GLY A 480 -5.85 1.45 -3.61
C GLY A 480 -4.96 0.65 -4.56
N GLY A 481 -4.36 1.33 -5.53
CA GLY A 481 -3.42 0.74 -6.48
C GLY A 481 -2.13 1.56 -6.56
N ALA A 482 -1.00 0.87 -6.64
CA ALA A 482 0.30 1.45 -6.92
C ALA A 482 1.08 0.52 -7.86
N THR A 483 1.69 1.12 -8.88
CA THR A 483 2.74 0.56 -9.75
C THR A 483 3.80 1.67 -9.95
N ILE A 484 4.84 1.44 -10.74
CA ILE A 484 6.00 2.35 -10.80
C ILE A 484 5.59 3.67 -11.46
N GLY A 485 5.46 4.73 -10.66
CA GLY A 485 5.02 6.04 -11.11
C GLY A 485 3.53 6.14 -11.46
N TYR A 486 2.68 5.24 -10.93
CA TYR A 486 1.23 5.36 -10.99
C TYR A 486 0.60 5.06 -9.63
N ILE A 487 -0.35 5.91 -9.21
CA ILE A 487 -1.18 5.68 -8.00
C ILE A 487 -2.65 5.78 -8.40
N SER A 488 -3.50 4.97 -7.78
CA SER A 488 -4.92 4.94 -8.11
C SER A 488 -5.78 4.54 -6.91
N GLN A 489 -7.05 4.90 -6.96
CA GLN A 489 -8.05 4.49 -5.98
C GLN A 489 -9.43 4.40 -6.62
N MET A 490 -10.18 3.37 -6.25
CA MET A 490 -11.63 3.36 -6.38
C MET A 490 -12.24 3.38 -4.99
N LEU A 491 -13.30 4.15 -4.82
CA LEU A 491 -14.00 4.32 -3.55
C LEU A 491 -15.49 4.53 -3.81
N TRP A 492 -16.34 3.88 -3.03
CA TRP A 492 -17.78 4.07 -3.05
C TRP A 492 -18.41 3.88 -1.67
N LEU A 493 -19.56 4.51 -1.48
CA LEU A 493 -20.42 4.36 -0.31
C LEU A 493 -21.69 3.61 -0.75
N PRO A 494 -21.79 2.29 -0.52
CA PRO A 494 -22.94 1.48 -0.97
C PRO A 494 -24.28 2.04 -0.51
N ASP A 495 -24.32 2.53 0.73
CA ASP A 495 -25.51 3.00 1.43
C ASP A 495 -26.18 4.22 0.76
N VAL A 496 -25.40 5.07 0.06
CA VAL A 496 -25.88 6.30 -0.60
C VAL A 496 -25.67 6.32 -2.12
N GLY A 497 -25.02 5.32 -2.69
CA GLY A 497 -24.82 5.24 -4.15
C GLY A 497 -23.77 6.20 -4.72
N ALA A 498 -22.93 6.80 -3.88
CA ALA A 498 -21.90 7.77 -4.28
C ALA A 498 -20.50 7.16 -4.31
N GLY A 499 -19.58 7.73 -5.08
CA GLY A 499 -18.18 7.29 -5.13
C GLY A 499 -17.29 8.09 -6.08
N PHE A 500 -16.03 7.69 -6.20
CA PHE A 500 -15.10 8.23 -7.18
C PHE A 500 -14.08 7.19 -7.66
N THR A 501 -13.46 7.48 -8.81
CA THR A 501 -12.22 6.81 -9.23
C THR A 501 -11.14 7.84 -9.48
N LEU A 502 -9.91 7.52 -9.08
CA LEU A 502 -8.72 8.34 -9.26
C LEU A 502 -7.62 7.49 -9.90
N LEU A 503 -6.94 8.05 -10.90
CA LEU A 503 -5.77 7.51 -11.58
C LEU A 503 -4.75 8.65 -11.67
N THR A 504 -3.54 8.49 -11.14
CA THR A 504 -2.44 9.46 -11.23
C THR A 504 -1.26 8.85 -11.98
N ASN A 505 -0.46 9.69 -12.64
CA ASN A 505 0.81 9.30 -13.24
C ASN A 505 2.01 9.78 -12.41
N ALA A 506 1.89 9.80 -11.08
CA ALA A 506 2.98 10.14 -10.17
C ALA A 506 2.87 9.45 -8.79
N ASP A 507 4.02 9.02 -8.24
CA ASP A 507 4.16 8.45 -6.88
C ASP A 507 3.53 9.33 -5.79
N ALA A 508 3.66 10.66 -5.92
CA ALA A 508 3.09 11.63 -5.00
C ALA A 508 1.55 11.57 -4.90
N GLY A 509 0.87 10.90 -5.85
CA GLY A 509 -0.54 10.55 -5.77
C GLY A 509 -0.91 9.73 -4.52
N GLN A 510 0.06 9.09 -3.87
CA GLN A 510 -0.12 8.39 -2.59
C GLN A 510 -0.54 9.33 -1.45
N ALA A 511 -0.19 10.62 -1.51
CA ALA A 511 -0.69 11.64 -0.59
C ALA A 511 -2.12 12.07 -0.94
N LEU A 512 -2.45 12.10 -2.24
CA LEU A 512 -3.76 12.55 -2.75
C LEU A 512 -4.90 11.60 -2.37
N ILE A 513 -4.72 10.27 -2.47
CA ILE A 513 -5.85 9.32 -2.31
C ILE A 513 -6.60 9.43 -0.98
N GLY A 514 -5.88 9.62 0.14
CA GLY A 514 -6.48 9.74 1.47
C GLY A 514 -7.02 11.13 1.79
N ALA A 515 -6.41 12.18 1.22
CA ALA A 515 -6.91 13.54 1.34
C ALA A 515 -8.18 13.75 0.48
N LEU A 516 -8.24 13.15 -0.71
CA LEU A 516 -9.44 13.16 -1.56
C LEU A 516 -10.58 12.34 -0.95
N GLU A 517 -10.30 11.18 -0.34
CA GLU A 517 -11.30 10.44 0.43
C GLU A 517 -11.91 11.31 1.52
N ARG A 518 -11.07 12.01 2.31
CA ARG A 518 -11.55 12.96 3.32
C ARG A 518 -12.35 14.10 2.69
N LYS A 519 -11.88 14.70 1.59
CA LYS A 519 -12.58 15.82 0.91
C LYS A 519 -13.94 15.40 0.36
N PHE A 520 -14.05 14.17 -0.14
CA PHE A 520 -15.28 13.62 -0.65
C PHE A 520 -16.34 13.48 0.46
N LEU A 521 -15.94 12.95 1.62
CA LEU A 521 -16.80 12.87 2.81
C LEU A 521 -17.18 14.26 3.36
N GLU A 522 -16.26 15.24 3.33
CA GLU A 522 -16.56 16.63 3.69
C GLU A 522 -17.66 17.22 2.82
N VAL A 523 -17.57 17.06 1.50
CA VAL A 523 -18.53 17.59 0.53
C VAL A 523 -19.89 16.86 0.58
N LEU A 524 -19.91 15.58 0.94
CA LEU A 524 -21.14 14.80 1.07
C LEU A 524 -21.88 15.03 2.39
N TYR A 525 -21.20 15.33 3.50
CA TYR A 525 -21.82 15.29 4.85
C TYR A 525 -21.57 16.53 5.73
N ASP A 526 -21.10 17.63 5.12
CA ASP A 526 -20.61 18.84 5.79
C ASP A 526 -19.62 18.49 6.91
N GLY A 527 -18.66 17.62 6.58
CA GLY A 527 -17.62 17.17 7.49
C GLY A 527 -16.63 18.30 7.83
N ARG A 528 -15.96 18.17 8.98
CA ARG A 528 -14.88 19.09 9.40
C ARG A 528 -13.81 19.22 8.29
N PRO A 529 -13.26 20.42 8.00
CA PRO A 529 -12.30 20.61 6.92
C PRO A 529 -10.89 20.10 7.27
N GLU A 530 -10.70 18.78 7.36
CA GLU A 530 -9.41 18.13 7.62
C GLU A 530 -8.61 17.89 6.32
N ALA A 531 -9.26 17.75 5.16
CA ALA A 531 -8.65 17.37 3.89
C ALA A 531 -7.50 18.29 3.47
N ASP A 532 -7.69 19.60 3.58
CA ASP A 532 -6.69 20.60 3.19
C ASP A 532 -5.46 20.56 4.12
N ALA A 533 -5.67 20.24 5.40
CA ALA A 533 -4.59 20.05 6.37
C ALA A 533 -3.85 18.72 6.14
N LEU A 534 -4.57 17.62 5.86
CA LEU A 534 -3.98 16.35 5.45
C LEU A 534 -3.05 16.54 4.24
N LEU A 535 -3.53 17.24 3.21
CA LEU A 535 -2.81 17.53 1.97
C LEU A 535 -1.55 18.37 2.21
N ARG A 536 -1.68 19.55 2.85
CA ARG A 536 -0.53 20.44 3.12
C ARG A 536 0.54 19.75 3.96
N THR A 537 0.16 19.02 5.01
CA THR A 537 1.12 18.28 5.84
C THR A 537 1.77 17.13 5.06
N ALA A 538 1.02 16.42 4.20
CA ALA A 538 1.61 15.38 3.37
C ALA A 538 2.62 15.94 2.35
N ALA A 539 2.32 17.06 1.70
CA ALA A 539 3.24 17.75 0.78
C ALA A 539 4.52 18.23 1.49
N ALA A 540 4.39 18.90 2.64
CA ALA A 540 5.52 19.36 3.43
C ALA A 540 6.41 18.19 3.90
N ASN A 541 5.80 17.09 4.35
CA ASN A 541 6.52 15.87 4.74
C ASN A 541 7.21 15.20 3.55
N TRP A 542 6.58 15.17 2.37
CA TRP A 542 7.18 14.61 1.16
C TRP A 542 8.46 15.34 0.79
N GLN A 543 8.42 16.69 0.74
CA GLN A 543 9.59 17.52 0.46
C GLN A 543 10.67 17.38 1.54
N SER A 544 10.27 17.27 2.82
CA SER A 544 11.21 17.07 3.94
C SER A 544 11.91 15.72 3.86
N ASN A 545 11.17 14.65 3.55
CA ASN A 545 11.71 13.31 3.35
C ASN A 545 12.67 13.26 2.16
N LEU A 546 12.30 13.85 1.01
CA LEU A 546 13.13 13.90 -0.18
C LEU A 546 14.43 14.69 0.08
N ALA A 547 14.35 15.80 0.81
CA ALA A 547 15.53 16.59 1.21
C ALA A 547 16.43 15.86 2.21
N ALA A 548 15.87 15.12 3.17
CA ALA A 548 16.63 14.29 4.10
C ALA A 548 17.32 13.12 3.37
N TRP A 549 16.58 12.41 2.52
CA TRP A 549 17.11 11.32 1.68
C TRP A 549 18.27 11.78 0.79
N LYS A 550 18.19 12.96 0.16
CA LYS A 550 19.33 13.51 -0.61
C LYS A 550 20.55 13.85 0.26
N LYS A 551 20.37 14.31 1.50
CA LYS A 551 21.47 14.62 2.43
C LYS A 551 22.20 13.36 2.92
N GLU A 552 21.52 12.23 2.99
CA GLU A 552 22.10 10.92 3.35
C GLU A 552 22.92 10.28 2.21
N LEU A 553 22.96 10.92 1.03
CA LEU A 553 23.47 10.33 -0.20
C LEU A 553 24.60 11.17 -0.83
N THR A 554 25.64 10.48 -1.27
CA THR A 554 26.75 11.05 -2.04
C THR A 554 26.62 10.65 -3.51
N LEU A 555 26.52 11.66 -4.39
CA LEU A 555 26.54 11.51 -5.84
C LEU A 555 27.45 12.60 -6.45
N PRO A 556 28.39 12.28 -7.36
CA PRO A 556 28.72 10.94 -7.86
C PRO A 556 29.32 10.04 -6.77
N VAL A 557 29.27 8.73 -6.97
CA VAL A 557 29.91 7.76 -6.07
C VAL A 557 31.44 7.90 -6.19
N PRO A 558 32.19 8.06 -5.09
CA PRO A 558 33.65 8.13 -5.11
C PRO A 558 34.32 6.94 -5.81
N GLU A 559 35.35 7.20 -6.62
CA GLU A 559 35.99 6.19 -7.48
C GLU A 559 36.60 5.03 -6.69
N ASP A 560 37.27 5.31 -5.59
CA ASP A 560 37.79 4.32 -4.63
C ASP A 560 36.70 3.37 -4.13
N THR A 561 35.50 3.90 -3.89
CA THR A 561 34.33 3.14 -3.46
C THR A 561 33.73 2.36 -4.64
N GLN A 562 33.74 2.90 -5.86
CA GLN A 562 33.33 2.16 -7.05
C GLN A 562 34.25 0.96 -7.33
N LEU A 563 35.55 1.04 -7.00
CA LEU A 563 36.51 -0.04 -7.22
C LEU A 563 36.30 -1.25 -6.27
N ARG A 564 35.61 -1.07 -5.14
CA ARG A 564 35.23 -2.16 -4.22
C ARG A 564 34.15 -3.10 -4.78
N LEU A 565 33.42 -2.68 -5.82
CA LEU A 565 32.36 -3.47 -6.43
C LEU A 565 32.89 -4.48 -7.46
N ALA A 566 32.41 -5.72 -7.39
CA ALA A 566 32.58 -6.68 -8.48
C ALA A 566 31.86 -6.19 -9.74
N ALA A 567 32.33 -6.60 -10.93
CA ALA A 567 31.69 -6.22 -12.20
C ALA A 567 30.29 -6.87 -12.38
N ARG A 568 30.05 -8.02 -11.75
CA ARG A 568 28.81 -8.79 -11.81
C ARG A 568 28.55 -9.49 -10.48
N TYR A 569 27.28 -9.54 -10.10
CA TYR A 569 26.76 -10.33 -8.99
C TYR A 569 25.55 -11.16 -9.47
N ARG A 570 25.14 -12.15 -8.68
CA ARG A 570 23.97 -13.01 -8.99
C ARG A 570 23.24 -13.43 -7.71
N HIS A 571 21.91 -13.44 -7.76
CA HIS A 571 21.05 -14.13 -6.79
C HIS A 571 20.42 -15.37 -7.47
N PRO A 572 20.25 -16.52 -6.77
CA PRO A 572 19.59 -17.69 -7.36
C PRO A 572 18.13 -17.41 -7.77
N VAL A 573 17.44 -16.54 -7.03
CA VAL A 573 16.04 -16.15 -7.32
C VAL A 573 15.95 -14.82 -8.08
N LEU A 574 16.71 -13.77 -7.70
CA LEU A 574 16.51 -12.40 -8.21
C LEU A 574 17.29 -12.10 -9.50
N GLY A 575 17.96 -13.09 -10.09
CA GLY A 575 18.67 -12.93 -11.36
C GLY A 575 20.05 -12.26 -11.23
N GLY A 576 20.46 -11.61 -12.32
CA GLY A 576 21.75 -10.93 -12.45
C GLY A 576 21.75 -9.48 -11.96
N LEU A 577 22.92 -9.02 -11.51
CA LEU A 577 23.22 -7.60 -11.29
C LEU A 577 24.57 -7.29 -11.95
N ARG A 578 24.59 -6.43 -12.97
CA ARG A 578 25.81 -5.95 -13.63
C ARG A 578 26.08 -4.51 -13.19
N VAL A 579 27.31 -4.24 -12.77
CA VAL A 579 27.78 -2.90 -12.40
C VAL A 579 28.41 -2.24 -13.61
N GLU A 580 27.83 -1.12 -14.07
CA GLU A 580 28.38 -0.27 -15.13
C GLU A 580 28.94 1.01 -14.53
N ARG A 581 30.16 1.38 -14.96
CA ARG A 581 30.87 2.60 -14.57
C ARG A 581 31.10 3.41 -15.84
N ALA A 582 30.40 4.52 -16.02
CA ALA A 582 30.46 5.29 -17.25
C ALA A 582 30.20 6.78 -16.97
N LYS A 583 31.05 7.66 -17.54
CA LYS A 583 30.84 9.12 -17.53
C LYS A 583 30.61 9.74 -16.14
N GLY A 584 31.26 9.21 -15.10
CA GLY A 584 31.09 9.65 -13.71
C GLY A 584 29.86 9.08 -12.98
N GLN A 585 29.05 8.27 -13.67
CA GLN A 585 27.89 7.59 -13.11
C GLN A 585 28.21 6.13 -12.76
N LEU A 586 27.56 5.63 -11.70
CA LEU A 586 27.54 4.22 -11.32
C LEU A 586 26.11 3.69 -11.53
N VAL A 587 25.94 2.71 -12.41
CA VAL A 587 24.62 2.18 -12.78
C VAL A 587 24.54 0.69 -12.48
N PHE A 588 23.49 0.29 -11.77
CA PHE A 588 23.17 -1.11 -11.55
C PHE A 588 22.15 -1.55 -12.61
N HIS A 589 22.50 -2.58 -13.37
CA HIS A 589 21.61 -3.21 -14.35
C HIS A 589 21.16 -4.57 -13.81
N PHE A 590 19.85 -4.71 -13.61
CA PHE A 590 19.17 -5.97 -13.33
C PHE A 590 18.65 -6.57 -14.65
N ASP A 591 18.11 -7.78 -14.60
CA ASP A 591 17.69 -8.51 -15.82
C ASP A 591 16.54 -7.83 -16.59
N HIS A 592 15.77 -6.93 -15.95
CA HIS A 592 14.59 -6.28 -16.55
C HIS A 592 14.57 -4.75 -16.47
N TRP A 593 15.42 -4.13 -15.65
CA TRP A 593 15.49 -2.68 -15.46
C TRP A 593 16.85 -2.25 -14.92
N SER A 594 17.11 -0.94 -14.86
CA SER A 594 18.36 -0.38 -14.34
C SER A 594 18.14 0.93 -13.60
N SER A 595 19.00 1.22 -12.63
CA SER A 595 18.99 2.50 -11.91
C SER A 595 20.43 3.00 -11.73
N GLU A 596 20.64 4.31 -11.88
CA GLU A 596 21.82 4.94 -11.30
C GLU A 596 21.76 4.79 -9.78
N VAL A 597 22.91 4.68 -9.12
CA VAL A 597 23.00 4.55 -7.67
C VAL A 597 23.86 5.66 -7.06
N ALA A 598 23.40 6.16 -5.91
CA ALA A 598 24.19 7.02 -5.01
C ALA A 598 24.72 6.21 -3.82
N LEU A 599 25.75 6.73 -3.15
CA LEU A 599 26.35 6.09 -1.98
C LEU A 599 25.70 6.61 -0.70
N ARG A 600 25.16 5.71 0.14
CA ARG A 600 24.81 6.01 1.54
C ARG A 600 25.88 5.43 2.45
N ARG A 601 26.44 6.26 3.34
CA ARG A 601 27.32 5.82 4.44
C ARG A 601 26.53 5.86 5.74
N ALA A 602 26.38 4.72 6.41
CA ALA A 602 25.75 4.63 7.72
C ALA A 602 26.67 5.20 8.82
N SER A 603 26.11 5.54 9.98
CA SER A 603 26.86 6.09 11.13
C SER A 603 27.87 5.09 11.73
N ASP A 604 27.71 3.79 11.47
CA ASP A 604 28.68 2.72 11.77
C ASP A 604 29.80 2.56 10.70
N GLY A 605 29.81 3.42 9.68
CA GLY A 605 30.79 3.45 8.61
C GLY A 605 30.49 2.54 7.41
N ARG A 606 29.50 1.64 7.49
CA ARG A 606 29.15 0.73 6.39
C ARG A 606 28.58 1.48 5.19
N LEU A 607 28.72 0.86 4.02
CA LEU A 607 28.34 1.43 2.74
C LEU A 607 27.15 0.70 2.14
N SER A 608 26.22 1.46 1.57
CA SER A 608 25.14 0.91 0.74
C SER A 608 24.96 1.74 -0.52
N PHE A 609 24.64 1.07 -1.61
CA PHE A 609 24.35 1.70 -2.90
C PHE A 609 22.83 1.81 -3.03
N VAL A 610 22.33 3.02 -3.18
CA VAL A 610 20.89 3.33 -3.15
C VAL A 610 20.46 3.76 -4.53
N THR A 611 19.43 3.13 -5.09
CA THR A 611 18.87 3.50 -6.40
C THR A 611 18.27 4.90 -6.38
N ILE A 612 18.51 5.68 -7.45
CA ILE A 612 18.11 7.10 -7.54
C ILE A 612 17.31 7.48 -8.79
N ALA A 613 17.07 6.55 -9.73
CA ALA A 613 16.27 6.85 -10.93
C ALA A 613 14.77 6.98 -10.61
N PRO A 614 14.02 7.84 -11.33
CA PRO A 614 12.62 8.15 -11.02
C PRO A 614 11.72 6.92 -10.85
N ALA A 615 10.88 6.95 -9.81
CA ALA A 615 9.96 5.89 -9.37
C ALA A 615 10.61 4.54 -8.96
N THR A 616 11.95 4.43 -9.01
CA THR A 616 12.71 3.25 -8.57
C THR A 616 13.67 3.56 -7.42
N THR A 617 13.44 4.66 -6.71
CA THR A 617 14.31 5.14 -5.63
C THR A 617 14.29 4.26 -4.38
N ASP A 618 15.37 4.32 -3.61
CA ASP A 618 15.49 3.80 -2.24
C ASP A 618 15.52 2.25 -2.10
N PHE A 619 15.80 1.51 -3.19
CA PHE A 619 16.35 0.16 -3.04
C PHE A 619 17.81 0.26 -2.59
N SER A 620 18.07 -0.20 -1.37
CA SER A 620 19.38 -0.13 -0.73
C SER A 620 20.12 -1.47 -0.82
N PHE A 621 21.30 -1.46 -1.43
CA PHE A 621 22.18 -2.60 -1.58
C PHE A 621 23.40 -2.43 -0.67
N LEU A 622 23.37 -3.04 0.51
CA LEU A 622 24.46 -3.03 1.48
C LEU A 622 25.68 -3.77 0.92
N LEU A 623 26.85 -3.16 0.99
CA LEU A 623 28.11 -3.76 0.59
C LEU A 623 28.64 -4.69 1.69
N ASP A 624 28.80 -5.96 1.36
CA ASP A 624 29.45 -6.98 2.18
C ASP A 624 30.69 -7.47 1.41
N ASP A 625 31.82 -6.78 1.58
CA ASP A 625 33.08 -7.07 0.88
C ASP A 625 34.21 -7.54 1.82
N GLN A 626 33.86 -7.86 3.08
CA GLN A 626 34.80 -8.43 4.07
C GLN A 626 34.65 -9.95 4.24
N THR A 627 33.77 -10.57 3.47
CA THR A 627 33.60 -12.02 3.40
C THR A 627 34.34 -12.62 2.19
N PRO A 628 34.68 -13.93 2.21
CA PRO A 628 35.33 -14.60 1.07
C PRO A 628 34.49 -14.62 -0.23
N GLU A 629 33.19 -14.31 -0.11
CA GLU A 629 32.24 -14.20 -1.22
C GLU A 629 31.57 -12.82 -1.20
N PRO A 630 32.26 -11.76 -1.71
CA PRO A 630 31.74 -10.40 -1.68
C PRO A 630 30.33 -10.30 -2.27
N ALA A 631 29.45 -9.57 -1.60
CA ALA A 631 28.03 -9.53 -1.93
C ALA A 631 27.44 -8.11 -1.86
N LEU A 632 26.31 -7.95 -2.54
CA LEU A 632 25.38 -6.86 -2.33
C LEU A 632 24.11 -7.41 -1.68
N VAL A 633 23.79 -6.94 -0.49
CA VAL A 633 22.67 -7.42 0.31
C VAL A 633 21.50 -6.46 0.17
N LEU A 634 20.43 -6.93 -0.46
CA LEU A 634 19.14 -6.26 -0.54
C LEU A 634 18.21 -6.85 0.53
N ARG A 635 17.45 -6.01 1.23
CA ARG A 635 16.52 -6.42 2.30
C ARG A 635 15.15 -5.82 2.06
N ASP A 636 14.11 -6.59 2.35
CA ASP A 636 12.83 -6.03 2.81
C ASP A 636 12.68 -6.29 4.32
N ALA A 637 11.53 -5.99 4.92
CA ALA A 637 11.38 -6.14 6.37
C ALA A 637 11.33 -7.60 6.84
N GLN A 638 10.97 -8.56 5.97
CA GLN A 638 10.82 -9.99 6.32
C GLN A 638 11.77 -10.91 5.53
N HIS A 639 12.48 -10.41 4.51
CA HIS A 639 13.39 -11.19 3.65
C HIS A 639 14.75 -10.52 3.42
N GLU A 640 15.79 -11.33 3.20
CA GLU A 640 17.14 -10.90 2.84
C GLU A 640 17.62 -11.63 1.58
N TYR A 641 18.19 -10.88 0.63
CA TYR A 641 18.64 -11.36 -0.68
C TYR A 641 20.10 -10.98 -0.89
N ARG A 642 20.98 -11.97 -1.02
CA ARG A 642 22.43 -11.77 -1.15
C ARG A 642 22.88 -12.00 -2.59
N PHE A 643 23.06 -10.92 -3.35
CA PHE A 643 23.66 -11.00 -4.68
C PHE A 643 25.17 -11.26 -4.51
N VAL A 644 25.64 -12.47 -4.81
CA VAL A 644 27.05 -12.87 -4.63
C VAL A 644 27.87 -12.54 -5.88
N ALA A 645 29.10 -12.05 -5.69
CA ALA A 645 30.01 -11.68 -6.76
C ALA A 645 30.34 -12.87 -7.67
N VAL A 646 30.23 -12.67 -8.98
CA VAL A 646 30.61 -13.66 -9.99
C VAL A 646 32.11 -13.51 -10.26
N LYS A 647 32.89 -14.54 -9.94
CA LYS A 647 34.34 -14.57 -10.22
C LYS A 647 34.59 -14.35 -11.72
N PRO A 648 35.64 -13.58 -12.09
CA PRO A 648 36.12 -13.54 -13.48
C PRO A 648 36.41 -14.97 -13.96
N ARG A 649 36.09 -15.24 -15.23
CA ARG A 649 36.50 -16.46 -15.93
C ARG A 649 37.83 -16.24 -16.63
#